data_AF-A0A1G6U1W6-F1
#
_entry.id   AF-A0A1G6U1W6-F1
#
_cell.length_a   1.000
_cell.length_b   1.000
_cell.length_c   1.000
_cell.angle_alpha   90.00
_cell.angle_beta   90.00
_cell.angle_gamma   90.00
#
_symmetry.space_group_name_H-M   'P 1'
#
loop_
_entity.id
_entity.type
_entity.pdbx_description
1 polymer ?
#
loop_
_entity_poly.entity_id
_entity_poly.type
_entity_poly.pdbx_seq_one_letter_code
_entity_poly.pdbx_strand_id
1 'polypeptide(L)'
;MGSRTRNITGEGQRVMRMAALALMTTTLVACGGDDTSASTGNGGNASQPAAVTPLSGGALYVGAVSFGDTVSVELDKPAAGQLTLRFLDSRFGLAGTLVGQYAMDGSTYRVTGLAATGTGVPASLAAAASAITFTFTLDDGVLSGALGQVPNVKAGNGALLQGYISAANRGAQLADIAGTYSYLRQTGDAASAGQLGIAADGTVRVCAGLGYSATCAGGQVGQLVADADQARYPGAFALTLAGNKVGRVFIGKQQNQTALFVDETGASADAATGNWVVRPATSVAANAMDGDWICAEPELDDKNASTGRTRRNMVSVARTTLAADNIPVDVALAYNTAAGSAANGLVSGAWQATANGSSQTAALAWLPVSGKLAYQVRQVPGSTRVLPAVCTPLPAPTPVTTYLSAAAGQNILVTLADLRPTQPAIGRDQIYYKLGRYAADPAKRFDDACEANGQNKTKTSDANSRLDDLSTFTCTKAVAEKPADMKTLVVGPYGEPYLTDGHHTFTSIWEASSGGPQAKMWVRVQDNLSNLNRATFFRTLRERKLIWSRDGDNRPAYPADLPRSLGLKNGLGNDPYRALVYFTRDIGYTQLADATEFTEFYWGDWLRTVVDLKTVNLDDNASYLAAVHTAAGAMVTLAPDATVSNGKTAAALGRLETLNETEFTALSQPVGTAKPGKLPYAVAYRLALKP
;
A
#
# COMPACT_ATOMS: atom_id res chain seq x y z
N MET A 1 -28.03 3.34 58.70
CA MET A 1 -28.30 2.12 59.50
C MET A 1 -27.96 0.91 58.64
N GLY A 2 -27.21 -0.06 59.17
CA GLY A 2 -27.02 -1.38 58.54
C GLY A 2 -25.67 -1.62 57.84
N SER A 3 -24.56 -1.55 58.58
CA SER A 3 -23.25 -2.09 58.19
C SER A 3 -23.29 -3.62 58.12
N ARG A 4 -22.63 -4.23 57.11
CA ARG A 4 -21.99 -5.54 57.23
C ARG A 4 -20.71 -5.60 56.39
N THR A 5 -19.59 -5.49 57.09
CA THR A 5 -18.25 -5.93 56.71
C THR A 5 -18.13 -7.44 56.76
N ARG A 6 -17.44 -8.04 55.79
CA ARG A 6 -16.63 -9.26 55.97
C ARG A 6 -15.38 -9.19 55.08
N ASN A 7 -14.22 -9.09 55.73
CA ASN A 7 -12.91 -9.45 55.18
C ASN A 7 -12.77 -10.98 55.19
N ILE A 8 -12.23 -11.56 54.11
CA ILE A 8 -11.38 -12.75 54.19
C ILE A 8 -10.21 -12.57 53.20
N THR A 9 -9.02 -12.70 53.77
CA THR A 9 -7.67 -12.76 53.19
C THR A 9 -7.48 -13.96 52.25
N GLY A 10 -6.73 -13.78 51.17
CA GLY A 10 -6.28 -14.87 50.29
C GLY A 10 -4.97 -14.49 49.58
N GLU A 11 -3.93 -15.26 49.86
CA GLU A 11 -2.54 -15.12 49.45
C GLU A 11 -2.32 -14.88 47.95
N GLY A 12 -1.42 -13.95 47.64
CA GLY A 12 -0.92 -13.72 46.29
C GLY A 12 0.09 -14.78 45.88
N GLN A 13 -0.32 -15.72 45.03
CA GLN A 13 0.60 -16.48 44.19
C GLN A 13 0.93 -15.68 42.93
N ARG A 14 2.17 -15.18 42.87
CA ARG A 14 2.81 -14.75 41.62
C ARG A 14 2.97 -15.96 40.71
N VAL A 15 2.10 -16.09 39.71
CA VAL A 15 2.31 -17.03 38.61
C VAL A 15 2.96 -16.27 37.45
N MET A 16 4.29 -16.39 37.37
CA MET A 16 5.08 -16.00 36.21
C MET A 16 4.80 -17.02 35.10
N ARG A 17 3.85 -16.73 34.21
CA ARG A 17 3.61 -17.53 33.00
C ARG A 17 4.57 -17.08 31.91
N MET A 18 5.65 -17.84 31.73
CA MET A 18 6.42 -17.85 30.48
C MET A 18 5.49 -18.31 29.35
N ALA A 19 5.18 -17.42 28.41
CA ALA A 19 4.53 -17.78 27.16
C ALA A 19 5.58 -18.43 26.24
N ALA A 20 5.51 -19.74 26.08
CA ALA A 20 6.28 -20.46 25.07
C ALA A 20 5.76 -20.07 23.68
N LEU A 21 6.59 -19.33 22.94
CA LEU A 21 6.36 -18.99 21.54
C LEU A 21 6.61 -20.25 20.71
N ALA A 22 5.56 -20.97 20.33
CA ALA A 22 5.66 -22.10 19.42
C ALA A 22 5.87 -21.58 17.99
N LEU A 23 7.13 -21.29 17.62
CA LEU A 23 7.53 -21.34 16.22
C LEU A 23 7.55 -22.82 15.82
N MET A 24 6.73 -23.19 14.83
CA MET A 24 6.84 -24.51 14.20
C MET A 24 8.24 -24.65 13.59
N THR A 25 9.10 -25.42 14.27
CA THR A 25 10.30 -25.99 13.67
C THR A 25 9.86 -27.11 12.74
N THR A 26 9.89 -26.87 11.43
CA THR A 26 9.80 -27.93 10.44
C THR A 26 11.10 -28.73 10.45
N THR A 27 11.11 -29.86 11.17
CA THR A 27 12.17 -30.86 11.08
C THR A 27 12.03 -31.61 9.76
N LEU A 28 13.02 -31.50 8.87
CA LEU A 28 13.16 -32.43 7.74
C LEU A 28 13.47 -33.83 8.28
N VAL A 29 12.56 -34.77 8.03
CA VAL A 29 12.81 -36.21 8.24
C VAL A 29 13.60 -36.72 7.05
N ALA A 30 14.85 -37.13 7.27
CA ALA A 30 15.64 -37.86 6.29
C ALA A 30 15.52 -39.37 6.60
N CYS A 31 15.01 -40.14 5.65
CA CYS A 31 15.10 -41.60 5.68
C CYS A 31 16.53 -42.03 5.37
N GLY A 32 17.16 -42.75 6.31
CA GLY A 32 18.45 -43.39 6.12
C GLY A 32 18.32 -44.63 5.23
N GLY A 33 19.24 -44.75 4.28
CA GLY A 33 19.61 -45.99 3.61
C GLY A 33 21.11 -46.15 3.73
N ASP A 34 21.54 -47.17 4.48
CA ASP A 34 22.92 -47.65 4.54
C ASP A 34 23.36 -48.13 3.16
N ASP A 35 24.57 -47.74 2.74
CA ASP A 35 25.41 -48.60 1.91
C ASP A 35 26.90 -48.25 2.17
N THR A 36 27.61 -49.25 2.68
CA THR A 36 29.03 -49.23 2.96
C THR A 36 29.85 -49.36 1.67
N SER A 37 30.82 -48.47 1.42
CA SER A 37 32.02 -48.86 0.67
C SER A 37 33.25 -47.97 0.96
N ALA A 38 34.30 -48.68 1.38
CA ALA A 38 35.74 -48.45 1.30
C ALA A 38 36.33 -47.03 1.18
N SER A 39 37.08 -46.69 2.24
CA SER A 39 38.16 -45.70 2.30
C SER A 39 39.29 -45.99 1.31
N THR A 40 39.68 -44.97 0.54
CA THR A 40 41.08 -44.74 0.14
C THR A 40 41.40 -43.27 0.38
N GLY A 41 42.31 -43.04 1.34
CA GLY A 41 42.80 -41.71 1.67
C GLY A 41 43.70 -41.16 0.57
N ASN A 42 43.59 -39.86 0.33
CA ASN A 42 44.70 -39.09 -0.20
C ASN A 42 44.66 -37.67 0.36
N GLY A 43 45.79 -37.21 0.90
CA GLY A 43 45.93 -35.92 1.57
C GLY A 43 45.63 -34.76 0.62
N GLY A 44 44.58 -34.00 0.93
CA GLY A 44 44.23 -32.78 0.21
C GLY A 44 44.91 -31.58 0.88
N ASN A 45 45.77 -30.90 0.12
CA ASN A 45 46.15 -29.52 0.34
C ASN A 45 44.90 -28.71 0.75
N ALA A 46 44.99 -27.92 1.82
CA ALA A 46 44.00 -26.90 2.13
C ALA A 46 43.94 -25.93 0.95
N SER A 47 42.97 -26.14 0.05
CA SER A 47 42.72 -25.24 -1.05
C SER A 47 42.29 -23.92 -0.45
N GLN A 48 43.06 -22.87 -0.71
CA GLN A 48 42.55 -21.53 -0.44
C GLN A 48 41.19 -21.38 -1.16
N PRO A 49 40.18 -20.79 -0.52
CA PRO A 49 38.93 -20.49 -1.19
C PRO A 49 39.22 -19.68 -2.46
N ALA A 50 38.66 -20.07 -3.60
CA ALA A 50 38.81 -19.32 -4.83
C ALA A 50 38.37 -17.87 -4.60
N ALA A 51 39.21 -16.90 -4.98
CA ALA A 51 38.88 -15.49 -4.86
C ALA A 51 37.72 -15.14 -5.81
N VAL A 52 36.77 -14.33 -5.35
CA VAL A 52 35.70 -13.80 -6.20
C VAL A 52 36.18 -12.54 -6.93
N THR A 53 35.44 -12.11 -7.96
CA THR A 53 35.65 -10.82 -8.62
C THR A 53 34.55 -9.85 -8.16
N PRO A 54 34.78 -9.03 -7.12
CA PRO A 54 33.74 -8.19 -6.54
C PRO A 54 33.28 -7.13 -7.53
N LEU A 55 31.99 -6.75 -7.47
CA LEU A 55 31.51 -5.56 -8.15
C LEU A 55 32.30 -4.33 -7.69
N SER A 56 32.72 -3.48 -8.63
CA SER A 56 33.59 -2.32 -8.35
C SER A 56 32.84 -1.06 -7.92
N GLY A 57 31.50 -1.07 -7.94
CA GLY A 57 30.66 0.12 -7.83
C GLY A 57 30.03 0.53 -9.16
N GLY A 58 29.37 1.68 -9.16
CA GLY A 58 28.75 2.25 -10.36
C GLY A 58 27.26 1.95 -10.50
N ALA A 59 26.81 1.77 -11.74
CA ALA A 59 25.39 1.76 -12.06
C ALA A 59 24.73 0.36 -12.02
N LEU A 60 25.52 -0.72 -12.02
CA LEU A 60 25.04 -2.09 -12.00
C LEU A 60 24.81 -2.56 -10.56
N TYR A 61 23.56 -2.90 -10.24
CA TYR A 61 23.16 -3.52 -8.99
C TYR A 61 22.77 -4.98 -9.26
N VAL A 62 23.27 -5.91 -8.46
CA VAL A 62 22.91 -7.34 -8.54
C VAL A 62 22.46 -7.81 -7.17
N GLY A 63 21.41 -8.62 -7.13
CA GLY A 63 20.86 -9.14 -5.89
C GLY A 63 19.66 -10.04 -6.10
N ALA A 64 18.78 -10.07 -5.10
CA ALA A 64 17.66 -11.01 -5.02
C ALA A 64 16.31 -10.30 -5.04
N VAL A 65 15.29 -11.00 -5.53
CA VAL A 65 13.87 -10.64 -5.34
C VAL A 65 13.23 -11.60 -4.36
N SER A 66 12.29 -11.10 -3.55
CA SER A 66 11.75 -11.86 -2.41
C SER A 66 10.84 -13.03 -2.77
N PHE A 67 10.24 -13.06 -3.95
CA PHE A 67 9.57 -14.26 -4.45
C PHE A 67 10.56 -15.33 -4.95
N GLY A 68 11.87 -15.08 -4.87
CA GLY A 68 12.93 -15.87 -5.48
C GLY A 68 13.38 -15.27 -6.80
N ASP A 69 14.62 -15.54 -7.18
CA ASP A 69 15.33 -15.12 -8.39
C ASP A 69 16.43 -14.09 -8.10
N THR A 70 17.51 -14.26 -8.85
CA THR A 70 18.55 -13.25 -8.98
C THR A 70 18.14 -12.22 -10.03
N VAL A 71 18.28 -10.93 -9.71
CA VAL A 71 18.06 -9.82 -10.65
C VAL A 71 19.28 -8.93 -10.79
N SER A 72 19.40 -8.31 -11.96
CA SER A 72 20.27 -7.15 -12.15
C SER A 72 19.46 -5.92 -12.52
N VAL A 73 19.80 -4.78 -11.92
CA VAL A 73 19.28 -3.46 -12.26
C VAL A 73 20.46 -2.57 -12.63
N GLU A 74 20.50 -2.11 -13.87
CA GLU A 74 21.54 -1.18 -14.34
C GLU A 74 20.92 0.19 -14.56
N LEU A 75 21.37 1.19 -13.79
CA LEU A 75 20.89 2.56 -13.87
C LEU A 75 21.57 3.34 -15.00
N ASP A 76 20.90 4.37 -15.51
CA ASP A 76 21.34 5.21 -16.62
C ASP A 76 21.71 4.43 -17.89
N LYS A 77 20.99 3.33 -18.12
CA LYS A 77 21.15 2.44 -19.27
C LYS A 77 19.81 2.07 -19.89
N PRO A 78 19.69 2.12 -21.23
CA PRO A 78 20.72 2.49 -22.21
C PRO A 78 21.02 4.00 -22.29
N ALA A 79 20.23 4.84 -21.65
CA ALA A 79 20.43 6.29 -21.57
C ALA A 79 20.21 6.81 -20.14
N ALA A 80 20.71 8.02 -19.85
CA ALA A 80 20.49 8.69 -18.57
C ALA A 80 19.00 8.80 -18.24
N GLY A 81 18.63 8.53 -16.98
CA GLY A 81 17.23 8.49 -16.55
C GLY A 81 16.47 7.23 -16.95
N GLN A 82 17.13 6.27 -17.60
CA GLN A 82 16.60 4.93 -17.88
C GLN A 82 17.23 3.88 -17.00
N LEU A 83 16.52 2.77 -16.77
CA LEU A 83 17.11 1.58 -16.18
C LEU A 83 16.85 0.36 -17.03
N THR A 84 17.76 -0.59 -16.88
CA THR A 84 17.68 -1.93 -17.44
C THR A 84 17.48 -2.96 -16.33
N LEU A 85 16.37 -3.69 -16.37
CA LEU A 85 16.02 -4.78 -15.45
C LEU A 85 16.17 -6.13 -16.17
N ARG A 86 16.87 -7.09 -15.55
CA ARG A 86 17.00 -8.46 -16.02
C ARG A 86 16.76 -9.45 -14.89
N PHE A 87 16.08 -10.55 -15.21
CA PHE A 87 15.94 -11.73 -14.35
C PHE A 87 17.00 -12.74 -14.79
N LEU A 88 17.99 -13.01 -13.93
CA LEU A 88 19.17 -13.79 -14.29
C LEU A 88 18.94 -15.31 -14.13
N ASP A 89 18.20 -15.70 -13.09
CA ASP A 89 17.89 -17.11 -12.78
C ASP A 89 16.44 -17.28 -12.38
N SER A 90 15.54 -17.15 -13.35
CA SER A 90 14.13 -17.22 -13.01
C SER A 90 13.59 -18.62 -12.83
N ARG A 91 13.03 -18.89 -11.65
CA ARG A 91 12.19 -20.08 -11.40
C ARG A 91 10.78 -19.93 -11.97
N PHE A 92 10.42 -18.72 -12.40
CA PHE A 92 9.10 -18.34 -12.88
C PHE A 92 9.05 -18.16 -14.40
N GLY A 93 10.10 -18.58 -15.12
CA GLY A 93 10.17 -18.48 -16.58
C GLY A 93 10.42 -17.05 -17.09
N LEU A 94 10.86 -16.14 -16.23
CA LEU A 94 11.24 -14.78 -16.61
C LEU A 94 12.63 -14.80 -17.27
N ALA A 95 12.79 -14.08 -18.37
CA ALA A 95 14.06 -13.97 -19.08
C ALA A 95 14.11 -12.69 -19.93
N GLY A 96 15.30 -12.37 -20.43
CA GLY A 96 15.53 -11.23 -21.31
C GLY A 96 15.68 -9.90 -20.56
N THR A 97 15.42 -8.80 -21.26
CA THR A 97 15.71 -7.44 -20.80
C THR A 97 14.47 -6.58 -20.85
N LEU A 98 14.20 -5.85 -19.76
CA LEU A 98 13.21 -4.78 -19.72
C LEU A 98 13.91 -3.44 -19.53
N VAL A 99 13.48 -2.42 -20.27
CA VAL A 99 13.99 -1.05 -20.14
C VAL A 99 12.84 -0.11 -19.81
N GLY A 100 13.04 0.79 -18.86
CA GLY A 100 12.05 1.79 -18.46
C GLY A 100 12.69 3.09 -17.99
N GLN A 101 11.89 4.14 -17.85
CA GLN A 101 12.33 5.41 -17.26
C GLN A 101 12.23 5.33 -15.74
N TYR A 102 13.14 6.00 -15.03
CA TYR A 102 13.01 6.18 -13.59
C TYR A 102 13.19 7.64 -13.19
N ALA A 103 12.37 8.09 -12.25
CA ALA A 103 12.41 9.46 -11.73
C ALA A 103 12.17 9.46 -10.22
N MET A 104 12.71 10.46 -9.52
CA MET A 104 12.41 10.67 -8.11
C MET A 104 10.93 11.02 -7.91
N ASP A 105 10.31 10.36 -6.96
CA ASP A 105 8.96 10.55 -6.46
C ASP A 105 9.00 10.51 -4.92
N GLY A 106 9.00 11.71 -4.32
CA GLY A 106 9.23 11.88 -2.89
C GLY A 106 10.63 11.43 -2.46
N SER A 107 10.71 10.44 -1.58
CA SER A 107 11.96 9.83 -1.10
C SER A 107 12.38 8.57 -1.87
N THR A 108 11.63 8.18 -2.90
CA THR A 108 11.84 6.97 -3.69
C THR A 108 12.00 7.30 -5.17
N TYR A 109 12.51 6.36 -5.96
CA TYR A 109 12.46 6.37 -7.41
C TYR A 109 11.28 5.54 -7.87
N ARG A 110 10.52 6.05 -8.84
CA ARG A 110 9.45 5.32 -9.52
C ARG A 110 9.85 5.00 -10.94
N VAL A 111 9.61 3.76 -11.35
CA VAL A 111 9.89 3.27 -12.69
C VAL A 111 8.60 3.28 -13.51
N THR A 112 8.70 3.74 -14.75
CA THR A 112 7.57 3.86 -15.68
C THR A 112 7.96 3.41 -17.08
N GLY A 113 6.98 2.93 -17.86
CA GLY A 113 7.20 2.59 -19.26
C GLY A 113 8.18 1.44 -19.47
N LEU A 114 8.20 0.46 -18.56
CA LEU A 114 8.96 -0.78 -18.77
C LEU A 114 8.49 -1.45 -20.06
N ALA A 115 9.44 -1.78 -20.93
CA ALA A 115 9.19 -2.44 -22.20
C ALA A 115 10.27 -3.49 -22.46
N ALA A 116 9.86 -4.59 -23.10
CA ALA A 116 10.78 -5.63 -23.54
C ALA A 116 11.76 -5.09 -24.60
N THR A 117 13.04 -5.40 -24.45
CA THR A 117 14.08 -5.07 -25.44
C THR A 117 14.91 -6.30 -25.80
N GLY A 118 15.28 -6.39 -27.07
CA GLY A 118 16.06 -7.52 -27.61
C GLY A 118 15.26 -8.82 -27.78
N THR A 119 15.97 -9.91 -27.96
CA THR A 119 15.41 -11.26 -28.12
C THR A 119 15.41 -12.02 -26.78
N GLY A 120 14.56 -13.04 -26.65
CA GLY A 120 14.53 -13.91 -25.46
C GLY A 120 13.64 -13.45 -24.31
N VAL A 121 12.89 -12.35 -24.47
CA VAL A 121 11.82 -11.98 -23.52
C VAL A 121 10.58 -12.84 -23.81
N PRO A 122 10.05 -13.59 -22.83
CA PRO A 122 8.80 -14.34 -23.00
C PRO A 122 7.64 -13.43 -23.41
N ALA A 123 6.75 -13.92 -24.29
CA ALA A 123 5.65 -13.12 -24.83
C ALA A 123 4.71 -12.55 -23.74
N SER A 124 4.41 -13.35 -22.70
CA SER A 124 3.60 -12.90 -21.57
C SER A 124 4.30 -11.84 -20.72
N LEU A 125 5.62 -11.91 -20.57
CA LEU A 125 6.41 -10.88 -19.90
C LEU A 125 6.44 -9.59 -20.74
N ALA A 126 6.63 -9.70 -22.06
CA ALA A 126 6.62 -8.55 -22.96
C ALA A 126 5.26 -7.84 -22.97
N ALA A 127 4.16 -8.60 -23.00
CA ALA A 127 2.79 -8.07 -22.94
C ALA A 127 2.47 -7.38 -21.61
N ALA A 128 3.00 -7.89 -20.50
CA ALA A 128 2.77 -7.34 -19.16
C ALA A 128 3.77 -6.24 -18.76
N ALA A 129 4.82 -5.98 -19.55
CA ALA A 129 5.95 -5.14 -19.15
C ALA A 129 5.52 -3.75 -18.66
N SER A 130 4.57 -3.11 -19.34
CA SER A 130 4.08 -1.77 -18.97
C SER A 130 3.21 -1.74 -17.71
N ALA A 131 2.67 -2.90 -17.29
CA ALA A 131 1.90 -3.05 -16.06
C ALA A 131 2.78 -3.32 -14.84
N ILE A 132 4.04 -3.75 -15.03
CA ILE A 132 4.98 -4.00 -13.93
C ILE A 132 5.21 -2.71 -13.15
N THR A 133 4.93 -2.78 -11.85
CA THR A 133 5.20 -1.68 -10.92
C THR A 133 6.57 -1.90 -10.29
N PHE A 134 7.46 -0.91 -10.38
CA PHE A 134 8.74 -0.95 -9.70
C PHE A 134 9.03 0.41 -9.06
N THR A 135 9.31 0.40 -7.75
CA THR A 135 9.78 1.56 -6.99
C THR A 135 11.01 1.15 -6.18
N PHE A 136 11.97 2.05 -5.99
CA PHE A 136 13.17 1.73 -5.22
C PHE A 136 13.80 2.95 -4.55
N THR A 137 14.67 2.71 -3.59
CA THR A 137 15.57 3.69 -2.98
C THR A 137 17.01 3.27 -3.19
N LEU A 138 17.90 4.26 -3.22
CA LEU A 138 19.33 4.07 -3.21
C LEU A 138 19.88 4.52 -1.85
N ASP A 139 20.60 3.63 -1.20
CA ASP A 139 21.23 3.88 0.10
C ASP A 139 22.67 3.39 0.07
N ASP A 140 23.57 4.29 -0.36
CA ASP A 140 25.01 4.07 -0.55
C ASP A 140 25.39 2.69 -1.13
N GLY A 141 25.09 2.49 -2.41
CA GLY A 141 25.44 1.26 -3.10
C GLY A 141 24.53 0.07 -2.83
N VAL A 142 23.49 0.26 -1.99
CA VAL A 142 22.36 -0.66 -1.87
C VAL A 142 21.15 -0.10 -2.61
N LEU A 143 20.55 -0.92 -3.47
CA LEU A 143 19.25 -0.69 -4.08
C LEU A 143 18.22 -1.56 -3.35
N SER A 144 17.11 -0.95 -2.93
CA SER A 144 16.02 -1.65 -2.25
C SER A 144 14.68 -1.13 -2.72
N GLY A 145 13.74 -2.01 -3.07
CA GLY A 145 12.52 -1.54 -3.72
C GLY A 145 11.42 -2.59 -3.82
N ALA A 146 10.21 -2.16 -4.13
CA ALA A 146 9.07 -3.05 -4.34
C ALA A 146 8.82 -3.27 -5.84
N LEU A 147 8.62 -4.54 -6.20
CA LEU A 147 8.33 -5.02 -7.55
C LEU A 147 6.98 -5.76 -7.53
N GLY A 148 6.08 -5.43 -8.45
CA GLY A 148 4.76 -6.04 -8.54
C GLY A 148 4.25 -6.13 -9.97
N GLN A 149 3.15 -6.84 -10.16
CA GLN A 149 2.52 -7.13 -11.45
C GLN A 149 3.44 -7.89 -12.42
N VAL A 150 4.38 -8.67 -11.88
CA VAL A 150 5.29 -9.49 -12.71
C VAL A 150 4.59 -10.81 -13.05
N PRO A 151 4.45 -11.21 -14.33
CA PRO A 151 3.74 -12.44 -14.67
C PRO A 151 4.52 -13.69 -14.25
N ASN A 152 3.85 -14.67 -13.68
CA ASN A 152 4.41 -16.02 -13.52
C ASN A 152 4.32 -16.78 -14.85
N VAL A 153 5.33 -16.58 -15.70
CA VAL A 153 5.38 -17.15 -17.06
C VAL A 153 5.32 -18.67 -17.03
N LYS A 154 6.01 -19.31 -16.07
CA LYS A 154 6.05 -20.77 -15.93
C LYS A 154 4.68 -21.35 -15.57
N ALA A 155 3.90 -20.67 -14.72
CA ALA A 155 2.56 -21.15 -14.35
C ALA A 155 1.56 -21.02 -15.50
N GLY A 156 1.71 -20.02 -16.37
CA GLY A 156 0.88 -19.86 -17.58
C GLY A 156 -0.62 -19.61 -17.34
N ASN A 157 -1.04 -19.41 -16.08
CA ASN A 157 -2.44 -19.27 -15.67
C ASN A 157 -2.84 -17.82 -15.35
N GLY A 158 -2.00 -16.85 -15.70
CA GLY A 158 -2.22 -15.43 -15.40
C GLY A 158 -1.85 -15.03 -13.97
N ALA A 159 -1.30 -15.92 -13.15
CA ALA A 159 -0.82 -15.56 -11.82
C ALA A 159 0.26 -14.47 -11.90
N LEU A 160 0.18 -13.52 -10.96
CA LEU A 160 1.11 -12.41 -10.85
C LEU A 160 1.95 -12.55 -9.58
N LEU A 161 3.23 -12.21 -9.71
CA LEU A 161 4.24 -12.19 -8.67
C LEU A 161 4.43 -10.76 -8.16
N GLN A 162 4.77 -10.66 -6.88
CA GLN A 162 5.10 -9.43 -6.20
C GLN A 162 6.07 -9.71 -5.05
N GLY A 163 6.95 -8.75 -4.79
CA GLY A 163 7.99 -8.87 -3.77
C GLY A 163 8.84 -7.63 -3.70
N TYR A 164 9.96 -7.71 -2.99
CA TYR A 164 10.94 -6.64 -2.93
C TYR A 164 12.29 -7.08 -3.48
N ILE A 165 12.99 -6.12 -4.07
CA ILE A 165 14.37 -6.26 -4.56
C ILE A 165 15.31 -5.76 -3.47
N SER A 166 16.39 -6.49 -3.27
CA SER A 166 17.52 -6.07 -2.44
C SER A 166 18.82 -6.42 -3.18
N ALA A 167 19.56 -5.40 -3.60
CA ALA A 167 20.71 -5.54 -4.48
C ALA A 167 21.86 -4.59 -4.09
N ALA A 168 23.09 -4.97 -4.43
CA ALA A 168 24.28 -4.16 -4.21
C ALA A 168 25.05 -3.91 -5.52
N ASN A 169 25.79 -2.80 -5.56
CA ASN A 169 26.68 -2.46 -6.68
C ASN A 169 28.18 -2.56 -6.35
N ARG A 170 28.56 -2.87 -5.10
CA ARG A 170 29.96 -3.02 -4.65
C ARG A 170 30.12 -4.32 -3.91
N GLY A 171 31.07 -5.17 -4.27
CA GLY A 171 31.34 -6.42 -3.57
C GLY A 171 32.42 -6.35 -2.49
N ALA A 172 32.68 -7.48 -1.85
CA ALA A 172 33.84 -7.69 -0.98
C ALA A 172 34.39 -9.11 -1.15
N GLN A 173 35.58 -9.37 -0.62
CA GLN A 173 36.13 -10.73 -0.55
C GLN A 173 35.55 -11.47 0.67
N LEU A 174 35.69 -12.80 0.69
CA LEU A 174 35.19 -13.63 1.82
C LEU A 174 35.82 -13.21 3.17
N ALA A 175 37.12 -12.93 3.17
CA ALA A 175 37.84 -12.50 4.36
C ALA A 175 37.33 -11.17 4.94
N ASP A 176 36.68 -10.33 4.12
CA ASP A 176 36.15 -9.03 4.54
C ASP A 176 34.79 -9.14 5.26
N ILE A 177 34.16 -10.33 5.26
CA ILE A 177 32.79 -10.52 5.76
C ILE A 177 32.69 -11.48 6.94
N ALA A 178 33.81 -11.78 7.60
CA ALA A 178 33.78 -12.50 8.86
C ALA A 178 33.12 -11.66 9.95
N GLY A 179 32.17 -12.23 10.69
CA GLY A 179 31.46 -11.53 11.74
C GLY A 179 30.11 -12.14 12.12
N THR A 180 29.40 -11.43 13.00
CA THR A 180 28.03 -11.77 13.40
C THR A 180 27.05 -10.85 12.71
N TYR A 181 25.96 -11.41 12.21
CA TYR A 181 24.96 -10.74 11.42
C TYR A 181 23.55 -11.02 11.94
N SER A 182 22.65 -10.07 11.76
CA SER A 182 21.21 -10.23 11.87
C SER A 182 20.60 -10.38 10.50
N TYR A 183 19.56 -11.20 10.39
CA TYR A 183 18.90 -11.46 9.12
C TYR A 183 17.38 -11.45 9.24
N LEU A 184 16.74 -11.09 8.13
CA LEU A 184 15.38 -11.47 7.79
C LEU A 184 15.42 -12.42 6.60
N ARG A 185 14.69 -13.51 6.67
CA ARG A 185 14.59 -14.54 5.64
C ARG A 185 13.14 -14.73 5.27
N GLN A 186 12.83 -14.77 3.98
CA GLN A 186 11.58 -15.26 3.44
C GLN A 186 11.85 -16.48 2.56
N THR A 187 11.01 -17.52 2.69
CA THR A 187 11.06 -18.70 1.82
C THR A 187 9.66 -19.27 1.66
N GLY A 188 9.14 -19.23 0.44
CA GLY A 188 7.73 -19.52 0.17
C GLY A 188 6.81 -18.59 0.99
N ASP A 189 5.83 -19.18 1.66
CA ASP A 189 4.89 -18.46 2.53
C ASP A 189 5.44 -18.22 3.96
N ALA A 190 6.62 -18.76 4.29
CA ALA A 190 7.23 -18.65 5.60
C ALA A 190 8.29 -17.54 5.64
N ALA A 191 8.49 -16.94 6.81
CA ALA A 191 9.61 -16.04 7.06
C ALA A 191 10.15 -16.22 8.48
N SER A 192 11.43 -15.90 8.67
CA SER A 192 12.10 -15.96 9.96
C SER A 192 13.08 -14.80 10.12
N ALA A 193 13.38 -14.50 11.39
CA ALA A 193 14.41 -13.54 11.76
C ALA A 193 15.34 -14.21 12.77
N GLY A 194 16.61 -13.79 12.82
CA GLY A 194 17.58 -14.33 13.76
C GLY A 194 18.97 -13.77 13.49
N GLN A 195 19.98 -14.44 14.04
CA GLN A 195 21.36 -14.10 13.78
C GLN A 195 22.15 -15.26 13.18
N LEU A 196 23.23 -14.93 12.50
CA LEU A 196 24.19 -15.89 11.95
C LEU A 196 25.62 -15.41 12.16
N GLY A 197 26.55 -16.36 12.21
CA GLY A 197 27.99 -16.10 12.22
C GLY A 197 28.60 -16.56 10.91
N ILE A 198 29.54 -15.78 10.39
CA ILE A 198 30.40 -16.12 9.25
C ILE A 198 31.85 -16.07 9.74
N ALA A 199 32.57 -17.18 9.61
CA ALA A 199 33.99 -17.25 9.91
C ALA A 199 34.83 -16.82 8.69
N ALA A 200 36.10 -16.49 8.92
CA ALA A 200 37.02 -16.04 7.87
C ALA A 200 37.29 -17.10 6.79
N ASP A 201 37.10 -18.38 7.11
CA ASP A 201 37.19 -19.49 6.16
C ASP A 201 35.89 -19.74 5.39
N GLY A 202 34.83 -18.95 5.64
CA GLY A 202 33.51 -19.09 5.03
C GLY A 202 32.57 -20.03 5.78
N THR A 203 32.95 -20.61 6.91
CA THR A 203 32.03 -21.40 7.74
C THR A 203 30.87 -20.52 8.21
N VAL A 204 29.64 -20.99 8.02
CA VAL A 204 28.42 -20.29 8.42
C VAL A 204 27.71 -21.04 9.53
N ARG A 205 27.17 -20.31 10.53
CA ARG A 205 26.26 -20.85 11.54
C ARG A 205 25.04 -19.96 11.68
N VAL A 206 23.85 -20.49 11.37
CA VAL A 206 22.57 -19.78 11.46
C VAL A 206 21.84 -20.16 12.74
N CYS A 207 21.35 -19.16 13.48
CA CYS A 207 20.54 -19.29 14.69
C CYS A 207 19.15 -18.67 14.46
N ALA A 208 18.22 -19.47 13.94
CA ALA A 208 16.88 -19.00 13.63
C ALA A 208 16.06 -18.68 14.88
N GLY A 209 15.44 -17.50 14.90
CA GLY A 209 14.65 -17.00 16.03
C GLY A 209 15.47 -16.59 17.25
N LEU A 210 16.81 -16.64 17.18
CA LEU A 210 17.70 -16.47 18.33
C LEU A 210 18.85 -15.51 18.02
N GLY A 211 19.46 -14.99 19.10
CA GLY A 211 20.78 -14.39 19.02
C GLY A 211 21.86 -15.41 18.63
N TYR A 212 22.95 -14.92 18.08
CA TYR A 212 24.04 -15.78 17.64
C TYR A 212 24.73 -16.42 18.85
N SER A 213 24.90 -17.73 18.75
CA SER A 213 25.79 -18.51 19.62
C SER A 213 26.33 -19.68 18.82
N ALA A 214 27.59 -20.05 19.05
CA ALA A 214 28.19 -21.24 18.46
C ALA A 214 27.41 -22.53 18.78
N THR A 215 26.60 -22.51 19.84
CA THR A 215 25.80 -23.65 20.34
C THR A 215 24.29 -23.37 20.35
N CYS A 216 23.81 -22.38 19.60
CA CYS A 216 22.38 -22.08 19.54
C CYS A 216 21.57 -23.33 19.15
N ALA A 217 20.46 -23.56 19.88
CA ALA A 217 19.58 -24.70 19.67
C ALA A 217 18.97 -24.68 18.26
N GLY A 218 18.96 -25.83 17.59
CA GLY A 218 18.47 -25.93 16.20
C GLY A 218 19.33 -25.19 15.18
N GLY A 219 20.54 -24.73 15.56
CA GLY A 219 21.40 -23.96 14.67
C GLY A 219 21.94 -24.78 13.50
N GLN A 220 21.93 -24.20 12.31
CA GLN A 220 22.36 -24.86 11.07
C GLN A 220 23.80 -24.43 10.73
N VAL A 221 24.68 -25.41 10.50
CA VAL A 221 26.05 -25.17 10.03
C VAL A 221 26.10 -25.26 8.51
N GLY A 222 26.96 -24.47 7.90
CA GLY A 222 27.12 -24.44 6.46
C GLY A 222 28.40 -23.78 6.00
N GLN A 223 28.47 -23.47 4.71
CA GLN A 223 29.67 -22.95 4.08
C GLN A 223 29.32 -21.91 3.00
N LEU A 224 30.14 -20.87 2.92
CA LEU A 224 30.27 -20.00 1.75
C LEU A 224 31.47 -20.43 0.92
N VAL A 225 31.22 -20.67 -0.36
CA VAL A 225 32.26 -20.90 -1.37
C VAL A 225 32.03 -19.97 -2.54
N ALA A 226 33.08 -19.57 -3.27
CA ALA A 226 32.90 -18.74 -4.45
C ALA A 226 31.89 -19.39 -5.42
N ASP A 227 30.96 -18.59 -5.95
CA ASP A 227 30.04 -19.11 -6.97
C ASP A 227 30.85 -19.51 -8.20
N ALA A 228 30.55 -20.67 -8.77
CA ALA A 228 31.28 -21.21 -9.92
C ALA A 228 31.15 -20.34 -11.17
N ASP A 229 30.12 -19.51 -11.26
CA ASP A 229 29.83 -18.66 -12.40
C ASP A 229 30.00 -17.16 -12.06
N GLN A 230 31.24 -16.77 -11.82
CA GLN A 230 31.60 -15.36 -11.58
C GLN A 230 31.35 -14.45 -12.79
N ALA A 231 31.14 -15.00 -13.99
CA ALA A 231 30.83 -14.21 -15.18
C ALA A 231 29.39 -13.69 -15.14
N ARG A 232 28.43 -14.55 -14.77
CA ARG A 232 27.02 -14.14 -14.59
C ARG A 232 26.73 -13.53 -13.22
N TYR A 233 27.47 -13.94 -12.18
CA TYR A 233 27.27 -13.49 -10.80
C TYR A 233 28.60 -12.98 -10.20
N PRO A 234 29.13 -11.85 -10.71
CA PRO A 234 30.38 -11.29 -10.24
C PRO A 234 30.31 -11.00 -8.73
N GLY A 235 31.23 -11.58 -7.96
CA GLY A 235 31.34 -11.34 -6.52
C GLY A 235 30.41 -12.20 -5.68
N ALA A 236 29.65 -13.13 -6.28
CA ALA A 236 28.72 -13.97 -5.57
C ALA A 236 29.39 -15.20 -4.93
N PHE A 237 28.80 -15.68 -3.85
CA PHE A 237 29.17 -16.92 -3.16
C PHE A 237 27.99 -17.90 -3.18
N ALA A 238 28.24 -19.20 -3.32
CA ALA A 238 27.25 -20.23 -3.07
C ALA A 238 27.16 -20.50 -1.57
N LEU A 239 25.94 -20.51 -1.03
CA LEU A 239 25.64 -20.88 0.35
C LEU A 239 25.10 -22.30 0.42
N THR A 240 25.72 -23.11 1.25
CA THR A 240 25.17 -24.40 1.69
C THR A 240 24.86 -24.35 3.18
N LEU A 241 23.77 -25.00 3.62
CA LEU A 241 23.43 -25.20 5.02
C LEU A 241 23.03 -26.66 5.22
N ALA A 242 23.52 -27.29 6.29
CA ALA A 242 23.30 -28.70 6.60
C ALA A 242 23.57 -29.63 5.38
N GLY A 243 24.64 -29.34 4.64
CA GLY A 243 25.04 -30.09 3.44
C GLY A 243 24.21 -29.82 2.18
N ASN A 244 23.14 -29.02 2.26
CA ASN A 244 22.26 -28.73 1.13
C ASN A 244 22.52 -27.34 0.55
N LYS A 245 22.40 -27.20 -0.77
CA LYS A 245 22.42 -25.89 -1.43
C LYS A 245 21.21 -25.06 -0.98
N VAL A 246 21.48 -23.86 -0.49
CA VAL A 246 20.44 -22.87 -0.17
C VAL A 246 20.26 -21.91 -1.33
N GLY A 247 21.37 -21.36 -1.83
CA GLY A 247 21.29 -20.27 -2.79
C GLY A 247 22.59 -19.53 -3.00
N ARG A 248 22.49 -18.29 -3.48
CA ARG A 248 23.64 -17.40 -3.73
C ARG A 248 23.62 -16.21 -2.82
N VAL A 249 24.78 -15.81 -2.33
CA VAL A 249 25.01 -14.63 -1.51
C VAL A 249 25.71 -13.58 -2.34
N PHE A 250 25.07 -12.44 -2.50
CA PHE A 250 25.63 -11.23 -3.07
C PHE A 250 26.11 -10.35 -1.94
N ILE A 251 27.38 -9.93 -2.01
CA ILE A 251 28.00 -9.07 -1.01
C ILE A 251 27.93 -7.62 -1.50
N GLY A 252 27.51 -6.74 -0.60
CA GLY A 252 27.45 -5.30 -0.73
C GLY A 252 28.40 -4.60 0.24
N LYS A 253 29.17 -3.61 -0.20
CA LYS A 253 29.78 -2.60 0.71
C LYS A 253 28.91 -1.36 0.76
N GLN A 254 28.24 -1.16 1.90
CA GLN A 254 27.44 0.01 2.20
C GLN A 254 28.18 0.83 3.27
N GLN A 255 28.78 1.95 2.87
CA GLN A 255 29.72 2.73 3.67
C GLN A 255 30.84 1.82 4.22
N ASN A 256 31.01 1.78 5.55
CA ASN A 256 31.93 0.90 6.27
C ASN A 256 31.26 -0.40 6.77
N GLN A 257 30.04 -0.69 6.33
CA GLN A 257 29.26 -1.86 6.75
C GLN A 257 29.07 -2.82 5.56
N THR A 258 28.92 -4.09 5.86
CA THR A 258 28.63 -5.13 4.89
C THR A 258 27.13 -5.31 4.73
N ALA A 259 26.64 -5.52 3.51
CA ALA A 259 25.28 -5.93 3.19
C ALA A 259 25.35 -7.31 2.55
N LEU A 260 24.57 -8.29 3.00
CA LEU A 260 24.47 -9.55 2.26
C LEU A 260 23.02 -9.76 1.82
N PHE A 261 22.86 -10.15 0.55
CA PHE A 261 21.58 -10.50 -0.03
C PHE A 261 21.65 -11.94 -0.50
N VAL A 262 20.75 -12.78 -0.02
CA VAL A 262 20.70 -14.18 -0.42
C VAL A 262 19.53 -14.36 -1.38
N ASP A 263 19.79 -14.86 -2.58
CA ASP A 263 18.76 -15.46 -3.44
C ASP A 263 18.65 -16.93 -3.04
N GLU A 264 17.58 -17.28 -2.33
CA GLU A 264 17.30 -18.64 -1.89
C GLU A 264 16.55 -19.39 -3.00
N THR A 265 17.29 -20.22 -3.72
CA THR A 265 16.75 -21.03 -4.83
C THR A 265 16.39 -22.45 -4.40
N GLY A 266 16.77 -22.84 -3.19
CA GLY A 266 16.53 -24.15 -2.60
C GLY A 266 17.36 -25.28 -3.20
N ALA A 267 17.22 -26.48 -2.61
CA ALA A 267 18.02 -27.65 -2.97
C ALA A 267 17.54 -28.40 -4.24
N SER A 268 16.32 -28.11 -4.72
CA SER A 268 15.71 -28.78 -5.87
C SER A 268 14.94 -27.79 -6.77
N ALA A 269 14.35 -28.28 -7.86
CA ALA A 269 13.53 -27.46 -8.76
C ALA A 269 12.16 -27.07 -8.18
N ASP A 270 11.68 -27.85 -7.21
CA ASP A 270 10.37 -27.67 -6.56
C ASP A 270 10.51 -27.08 -5.14
N ALA A 271 11.74 -26.81 -4.70
CA ALA A 271 11.99 -26.19 -3.41
C ALA A 271 11.39 -24.78 -3.37
N ALA A 272 10.85 -24.42 -2.20
CA ALA A 272 10.37 -23.07 -1.97
C ALA A 272 11.53 -22.07 -2.15
N THR A 273 11.27 -21.02 -2.91
CA THR A 273 12.23 -19.95 -3.19
C THR A 273 12.02 -18.78 -2.25
N GLY A 274 13.00 -17.90 -2.16
CA GLY A 274 12.84 -16.62 -1.49
C GLY A 274 14.14 -15.85 -1.37
N ASN A 275 14.27 -15.05 -0.32
CA ASN A 275 15.46 -14.23 -0.13
C ASN A 275 15.81 -14.00 1.33
N TRP A 276 17.05 -13.55 1.55
CA TRP A 276 17.50 -13.06 2.85
C TRP A 276 18.09 -11.67 2.69
N VAL A 277 17.80 -10.83 3.69
CA VAL A 277 18.52 -9.59 3.90
C VAL A 277 19.32 -9.74 5.19
N VAL A 278 20.63 -9.55 5.10
CA VAL A 278 21.56 -9.83 6.19
C VAL A 278 22.44 -8.60 6.43
N ARG A 279 22.53 -8.17 7.68
CA ARG A 279 23.23 -6.97 8.12
C ARG A 279 24.09 -7.26 9.36
N PRO A 280 25.23 -6.58 9.55
CA PRO A 280 26.04 -6.70 10.76
C PRO A 280 25.17 -6.55 12.01
N ALA A 281 25.43 -7.40 13.01
CA ALA A 281 24.68 -7.43 14.27
C ALA A 281 25.06 -6.26 15.20
N THR A 282 24.80 -5.04 14.74
CA THR A 282 25.08 -3.80 15.47
C THR A 282 23.89 -3.43 16.34
N SER A 283 24.15 -2.99 17.58
CA SER A 283 23.08 -2.57 18.49
C SER A 283 22.31 -1.38 17.94
N VAL A 284 20.98 -1.46 17.96
CA VAL A 284 20.04 -0.41 17.54
C VAL A 284 19.59 0.38 18.76
N ALA A 285 19.72 1.70 18.72
CA ALA A 285 19.20 2.56 19.79
C ALA A 285 17.66 2.60 19.74
N ALA A 286 17.03 2.75 20.91
CA ALA A 286 15.56 2.71 21.05
C ALA A 286 14.80 3.83 20.31
N ASN A 287 15.50 4.82 19.75
CA ASN A 287 14.96 5.91 18.95
C ASN A 287 15.47 5.90 17.50
N ALA A 288 16.27 4.90 17.10
CA ALA A 288 16.91 4.87 15.78
C ALA A 288 15.92 4.74 14.61
N MET A 289 14.67 4.36 14.90
CA MET A 289 13.59 4.21 13.92
C MET A 289 12.48 5.26 14.08
N ASP A 290 12.63 6.23 14.99
CA ASP A 290 11.58 7.22 15.27
C ASP A 290 11.18 7.96 13.99
N GLY A 291 9.87 8.12 13.77
CA GLY A 291 9.32 8.83 12.62
C GLY A 291 8.24 8.04 11.88
N ASP A 292 7.77 8.62 10.78
CA ASP A 292 6.81 7.99 9.87
C ASP A 292 7.55 7.24 8.75
N TRP A 293 7.01 6.09 8.36
CA TRP A 293 7.54 5.19 7.35
C TRP A 293 6.42 4.71 6.41
N ILE A 294 6.78 4.44 5.16
CA ILE A 294 5.95 3.65 4.24
C ILE A 294 6.59 2.27 4.11
N CYS A 295 5.84 1.22 4.46
CA CYS A 295 6.24 -0.16 4.28
C CYS A 295 5.46 -0.79 3.12
N ALA A 296 6.18 -1.19 2.08
CA ALA A 296 5.65 -1.83 0.89
C ALA A 296 5.74 -3.35 1.03
N GLU A 297 4.59 -4.03 1.06
CA GLU A 297 4.45 -5.49 1.23
C GLU A 297 3.60 -6.11 0.12
N PRO A 298 3.66 -7.43 -0.12
CA PRO A 298 2.73 -8.12 -1.00
C PRO A 298 1.27 -7.90 -0.59
N GLU A 299 0.43 -7.53 -1.55
CA GLU A 299 -1.02 -7.47 -1.32
C GLU A 299 -1.64 -8.87 -1.36
N LEU A 300 -2.57 -9.10 -0.42
CA LEU A 300 -3.41 -10.29 -0.35
C LEU A 300 -4.88 -9.93 -0.60
N ASP A 301 -5.62 -10.83 -1.25
CA ASP A 301 -7.09 -10.78 -1.33
C ASP A 301 -7.76 -11.30 -0.05
N ASP A 302 -9.09 -11.28 -0.02
CA ASP A 302 -9.89 -11.76 1.12
C ASP A 302 -9.73 -13.26 1.41
N LYS A 303 -9.12 -14.02 0.49
CA LYS A 303 -8.78 -15.45 0.63
C LYS A 303 -7.30 -15.66 0.98
N ASN A 304 -6.58 -14.60 1.34
CA ASN A 304 -5.15 -14.58 1.60
C ASN A 304 -4.26 -14.95 0.40
N ALA A 305 -4.78 -14.91 -0.83
CA ALA A 305 -4.01 -15.16 -2.03
C ALA A 305 -3.29 -13.89 -2.50
N SER A 306 -2.10 -14.05 -3.05
CA SER A 306 -1.31 -12.95 -3.65
C SER A 306 -2.06 -12.35 -4.84
N THR A 307 -2.26 -11.03 -4.86
CA THR A 307 -2.90 -10.35 -6.00
C THR A 307 -1.90 -9.89 -7.06
N GLY A 308 -0.60 -10.00 -6.77
CA GLY A 308 0.46 -9.40 -7.57
C GLY A 308 0.59 -7.88 -7.39
N ARG A 309 -0.25 -7.23 -6.58
CA ARG A 309 -0.10 -5.80 -6.26
C ARG A 309 0.78 -5.60 -5.02
N THR A 310 1.28 -4.38 -4.86
CA THR A 310 2.02 -3.96 -3.67
C THR A 310 1.09 -3.14 -2.79
N ARG A 311 0.93 -3.57 -1.53
CA ARG A 311 0.24 -2.81 -0.50
C ARG A 311 1.25 -1.88 0.19
N ARG A 312 0.93 -0.59 0.29
CA ARG A 312 1.76 0.41 0.98
C ARG A 312 1.09 0.84 2.27
N ASN A 313 1.72 0.48 3.39
CA ASN A 313 1.22 0.76 4.73
C ASN A 313 1.94 1.95 5.35
N MET A 314 1.21 2.79 6.08
CA MET A 314 1.79 3.84 6.91
C MET A 314 2.14 3.25 8.28
N VAL A 315 3.38 3.45 8.70
CA VAL A 315 3.89 3.05 9.99
C VAL A 315 4.45 4.27 10.71
N SER A 316 4.09 4.47 11.97
CA SER A 316 4.64 5.53 12.82
C SER A 316 5.33 4.89 14.01
N VAL A 317 6.62 5.17 14.20
CA VAL A 317 7.42 4.66 15.32
C VAL A 317 7.75 5.81 16.26
N ALA A 318 7.51 5.61 17.55
CA ALA A 318 7.85 6.54 18.61
C ALA A 318 8.46 5.76 19.77
N ARG A 319 9.80 5.79 19.87
CA ARG A 319 10.59 5.00 20.80
C ARG A 319 10.21 3.52 20.72
N THR A 320 9.64 2.98 21.78
CA THR A 320 9.26 1.57 21.91
C THR A 320 7.83 1.27 21.45
N THR A 321 7.20 2.16 20.68
CA THR A 321 5.84 1.97 20.18
C THR A 321 5.80 2.08 18.67
N LEU A 322 5.15 1.11 18.01
CA LEU A 322 4.87 1.12 16.59
C LEU A 322 3.36 1.13 16.37
N ALA A 323 2.86 2.16 15.69
CA ALA A 323 1.53 2.19 15.13
C ALA A 323 1.62 1.88 13.63
N ALA A 324 0.70 1.09 13.09
CA ALA A 324 0.57 0.87 11.66
C ALA A 324 -0.89 0.95 11.24
N ASP A 325 -1.18 1.52 10.07
CA ASP A 325 -2.56 1.64 9.59
C ASP A 325 -3.18 0.26 9.28
N ASN A 326 -2.37 -0.79 9.14
CA ASN A 326 -2.81 -2.17 8.92
C ASN A 326 -2.77 -3.06 10.18
N ILE A 327 -2.42 -2.53 11.35
CA ILE A 327 -2.44 -3.24 12.63
C ILE A 327 -3.46 -2.54 13.54
N PRO A 328 -4.44 -3.26 14.11
CA PRO A 328 -5.55 -2.66 14.85
C PRO A 328 -5.15 -2.05 16.20
N VAL A 329 -3.91 -2.29 16.66
CA VAL A 329 -3.40 -1.84 17.96
C VAL A 329 -2.00 -1.27 17.81
N ASP A 330 -1.56 -0.52 18.81
CA ASP A 330 -0.15 -0.12 18.92
C ASP A 330 0.67 -1.30 19.43
N VAL A 331 1.81 -1.55 18.78
CA VAL A 331 2.70 -2.67 19.06
C VAL A 331 3.87 -2.19 19.89
N ALA A 332 4.07 -2.80 21.06
CA ALA A 332 5.27 -2.58 21.85
C ALA A 332 6.49 -3.19 21.14
N LEU A 333 7.53 -2.39 20.97
CA LEU A 333 8.80 -2.78 20.35
C LEU A 333 9.84 -3.12 21.42
N ALA A 334 10.50 -4.25 21.22
CA ALA A 334 11.71 -4.65 21.92
C ALA A 334 12.90 -4.54 20.97
N TYR A 335 13.87 -3.68 21.32
CA TYR A 335 15.07 -3.42 20.53
C TYR A 335 16.18 -4.39 20.89
N ASN A 336 16.95 -4.80 19.88
CA ASN A 336 18.03 -5.79 19.98
C ASN A 336 17.55 -7.14 20.49
N THR A 337 16.38 -7.57 20.00
CA THR A 337 15.78 -8.85 20.39
C THR A 337 15.13 -9.57 19.21
N ALA A 338 15.15 -10.90 19.27
CA ALA A 338 14.40 -11.80 18.40
C ALA A 338 13.75 -12.90 19.26
N ALA A 339 12.43 -13.07 19.15
CA ALA A 339 11.65 -14.02 19.94
C ALA A 339 11.97 -14.01 21.46
N GLY A 340 12.22 -12.82 22.03
CA GLY A 340 12.55 -12.65 23.45
C GLY A 340 14.02 -12.94 23.83
N SER A 341 14.86 -13.34 22.88
CA SER A 341 16.30 -13.51 23.07
C SER A 341 17.07 -12.27 22.60
N ALA A 342 18.22 -11.97 23.22
CA ALA A 342 19.11 -10.88 22.80
C ALA A 342 19.63 -11.13 21.38
N ALA A 343 19.42 -10.17 20.47
CA ALA A 343 19.83 -10.23 19.07
C ALA A 343 20.01 -8.80 18.52
N ASN A 344 21.23 -8.28 18.64
CA ASN A 344 21.60 -6.94 18.16
C ASN A 344 21.23 -6.72 16.68
N GLY A 345 20.64 -5.57 16.35
CA GLY A 345 20.25 -5.26 14.97
C GLY A 345 18.79 -5.58 14.66
N LEU A 346 18.12 -6.40 15.48
CA LEU A 346 16.71 -6.74 15.29
C LEU A 346 15.82 -5.96 16.25
N VAL A 347 14.65 -5.56 15.78
CA VAL A 347 13.59 -4.98 16.61
C VAL A 347 12.33 -5.80 16.43
N SER A 348 11.79 -6.34 17.52
CA SER A 348 10.65 -7.26 17.48
C SER A 348 9.42 -6.68 18.19
N GLY A 349 8.23 -7.04 17.73
CA GLY A 349 6.98 -6.68 18.38
C GLY A 349 5.95 -7.79 18.22
N ALA A 350 5.00 -7.86 19.15
CA ALA A 350 3.89 -8.82 19.10
C ALA A 350 2.60 -8.19 19.60
N TRP A 351 1.47 -8.68 19.09
CA TRP A 351 0.14 -8.23 19.50
C TRP A 351 -0.87 -9.36 19.43
N GLN A 352 -2.02 -9.17 20.09
CA GLN A 352 -3.17 -10.06 19.97
C GLN A 352 -4.12 -9.53 18.89
N ALA A 353 -4.64 -10.43 18.06
CA ALA A 353 -5.64 -10.12 17.05
C ALA A 353 -6.73 -11.20 17.02
N THR A 354 -7.97 -10.80 16.76
CA THR A 354 -9.05 -11.75 16.50
C THR A 354 -9.08 -12.08 15.02
N ALA A 355 -8.91 -13.35 14.68
CA ALA A 355 -9.05 -13.85 13.32
C ALA A 355 -9.76 -15.20 13.33
N ASN A 356 -10.64 -15.42 12.34
CA ASN A 356 -11.48 -16.63 12.26
C ASN A 356 -12.23 -16.93 13.58
N GLY A 357 -12.73 -15.89 14.25
CA GLY A 357 -13.46 -16.00 15.52
C GLY A 357 -12.61 -16.36 16.75
N SER A 358 -11.27 -16.42 16.64
CA SER A 358 -10.37 -16.80 17.73
C SER A 358 -9.28 -15.74 17.96
N SER A 359 -8.82 -15.59 19.21
CA SER A 359 -7.65 -14.76 19.53
C SER A 359 -6.37 -15.46 19.08
N GLN A 360 -5.54 -14.77 18.31
CA GLN A 360 -4.27 -15.23 17.79
C GLN A 360 -3.18 -14.23 18.14
N THR A 361 -1.98 -14.74 18.46
CA THR A 361 -0.79 -13.90 18.62
C THR A 361 -0.14 -13.71 17.24
N ALA A 362 0.06 -12.46 16.85
CA ALA A 362 0.83 -12.11 15.67
C ALA A 362 2.08 -11.33 16.07
N ALA A 363 3.13 -11.47 15.29
CA ALA A 363 4.42 -10.83 15.53
C ALA A 363 4.99 -10.17 14.27
N LEU A 364 5.91 -9.23 14.50
CA LEU A 364 6.72 -8.59 13.49
C LEU A 364 8.18 -8.54 13.94
N ALA A 365 9.09 -8.50 12.97
CA ALA A 365 10.49 -8.19 13.17
C ALA A 365 10.95 -7.17 12.13
N TRP A 366 11.75 -6.21 12.58
CA TRP A 366 12.39 -5.19 11.77
C TRP A 366 13.89 -5.40 11.80
N LEU A 367 14.50 -5.16 10.63
CA LEU A 367 15.94 -5.08 10.44
C LEU A 367 16.25 -3.69 9.88
N PRO A 368 16.58 -2.72 10.74
CA PRO A 368 17.00 -1.40 10.31
C PRO A 368 18.31 -1.50 9.54
N VAL A 369 18.39 -0.83 8.40
CA VAL A 369 19.60 -0.77 7.58
C VAL A 369 20.29 0.58 7.75
N SER A 370 19.51 1.64 7.68
CA SER A 370 19.96 3.02 7.89
C SER A 370 18.78 3.91 8.28
N GLY A 371 19.01 5.20 8.49
CA GLY A 371 17.94 6.19 8.62
C GLY A 371 17.07 6.37 7.36
N LYS A 372 17.38 5.70 6.25
CA LYS A 372 16.65 5.75 4.97
C LYS A 372 15.98 4.43 4.59
N LEU A 373 16.26 3.34 5.30
CA LEU A 373 15.86 2.01 4.87
C LEU A 373 15.75 1.05 6.05
N ALA A 374 14.66 0.30 6.09
CA ALA A 374 14.49 -0.86 6.94
C ALA A 374 13.79 -1.98 6.17
N TYR A 375 13.96 -3.21 6.63
CA TYR A 375 13.17 -4.35 6.19
C TYR A 375 12.31 -4.85 7.33
N GLN A 376 11.13 -5.37 7.01
CA GLN A 376 10.21 -5.94 7.97
C GLN A 376 9.78 -7.32 7.50
N VAL A 377 9.49 -8.20 8.46
CA VAL A 377 8.61 -9.36 8.26
C VAL A 377 7.47 -9.27 9.26
N ARG A 378 6.25 -9.58 8.82
CA ARG A 378 5.04 -9.41 9.63
C ARG A 378 4.08 -10.56 9.42
N GLN A 379 3.62 -11.17 10.51
CA GLN A 379 2.56 -12.16 10.46
C GLN A 379 1.21 -11.50 10.14
N VAL A 380 0.43 -12.15 9.29
CA VAL A 380 -0.95 -11.75 9.00
C VAL A 380 -1.89 -12.59 9.86
N PRO A 381 -2.61 -12.01 10.83
CA PRO A 381 -3.59 -12.74 11.62
C PRO A 381 -4.58 -13.51 10.74
N GLY A 382 -4.89 -14.76 11.09
CA GLY A 382 -5.79 -15.62 10.32
C GLY A 382 -5.19 -16.25 9.06
N SER A 383 -3.91 -16.00 8.79
CA SER A 383 -3.17 -16.54 7.65
C SER A 383 -1.92 -17.26 8.11
N THR A 384 -1.48 -18.26 7.35
CA THR A 384 -0.16 -18.89 7.54
C THR A 384 0.97 -18.03 6.98
N ARG A 385 0.63 -16.94 6.26
CA ARG A 385 1.60 -16.09 5.57
C ARG A 385 2.29 -15.12 6.51
N VAL A 386 3.60 -15.01 6.30
CA VAL A 386 4.42 -13.92 6.85
C VAL A 386 4.83 -13.03 5.69
N LEU A 387 4.36 -11.78 5.70
CA LEU A 387 4.63 -10.83 4.64
C LEU A 387 5.93 -10.09 4.90
N PRO A 388 6.87 -10.08 3.96
CA PRO A 388 7.97 -9.17 4.05
C PRO A 388 7.55 -7.76 3.61
N ALA A 389 8.32 -6.77 4.04
CA ALA A 389 8.19 -5.43 3.52
C ALA A 389 9.56 -4.75 3.41
N VAL A 390 9.66 -3.86 2.42
CA VAL A 390 10.69 -2.83 2.39
C VAL A 390 10.08 -1.53 2.91
N CYS A 391 10.73 -0.92 3.88
CA CYS A 391 10.25 0.27 4.58
C CYS A 391 11.19 1.45 4.33
N THR A 392 10.62 2.58 3.92
CA THR A 392 11.34 3.83 3.66
C THR A 392 10.73 4.97 4.48
N PRO A 393 11.52 5.94 4.96
CA PRO A 393 10.97 7.06 5.71
C PRO A 393 9.98 7.86 4.87
N LEU A 394 8.89 8.24 5.52
CA LEU A 394 7.92 9.20 5.01
C LEU A 394 8.24 10.57 5.61
N PRO A 395 8.73 11.54 4.83
CA PRO A 395 9.01 12.86 5.35
C PRO A 395 7.76 13.50 5.97
N ALA A 396 7.96 14.18 7.10
CA ALA A 396 6.95 15.08 7.65
C ALA A 396 6.64 16.17 6.60
N PRO A 397 5.36 16.46 6.33
CA PRO A 397 5.01 17.58 5.46
C PRO A 397 5.28 18.88 6.21
N THR A 398 5.35 19.99 5.48
CA THR A 398 5.29 21.31 6.13
C THR A 398 3.98 21.42 6.91
N PRO A 399 4.01 21.72 8.23
CA PRO A 399 2.78 21.87 9.00
C PRO A 399 1.89 22.99 8.46
N VAL A 400 0.59 22.72 8.35
CA VAL A 400 -0.42 23.71 7.96
C VAL A 400 -0.99 24.35 9.21
N THR A 401 -0.26 25.34 9.74
CA THR A 401 -0.55 25.95 11.05
C THR A 401 -1.92 26.61 11.13
N THR A 402 -2.47 27.07 10.00
CA THR A 402 -3.79 27.69 9.88
C THR A 402 -4.92 26.84 10.47
N TYR A 403 -4.83 25.50 10.36
CA TYR A 403 -5.91 24.61 10.77
C TYR A 403 -5.68 23.92 12.10
N LEU A 404 -4.47 24.01 12.68
CA LEU A 404 -4.09 23.29 13.91
C LEU A 404 -4.99 23.63 15.11
N SER A 405 -5.44 24.89 15.21
CA SER A 405 -6.28 25.35 16.32
C SER A 405 -7.79 25.18 16.08
N ALA A 406 -8.20 24.62 14.94
CA ALA A 406 -9.61 24.51 14.62
C ALA A 406 -10.32 23.51 15.54
N ALA A 407 -11.50 23.86 16.04
CA ALA A 407 -12.27 23.02 16.96
C ALA A 407 -13.33 22.19 16.21
N ALA A 408 -13.68 21.03 16.77
CA ALA A 408 -14.82 20.24 16.30
C ALA A 408 -16.10 21.10 16.28
N GLY A 409 -16.84 21.05 15.18
CA GLY A 409 -18.04 21.85 14.94
C GLY A 409 -17.78 23.30 14.51
N GLN A 410 -16.54 23.75 14.41
CA GLN A 410 -16.21 25.07 13.87
C GLN A 410 -16.39 25.08 12.34
N ASN A 411 -16.83 26.21 11.79
CA ASN A 411 -16.78 26.45 10.35
C ASN A 411 -15.53 27.27 10.06
N ILE A 412 -14.66 26.78 9.18
CA ILE A 412 -13.39 27.41 8.84
C ILE A 412 -13.33 27.67 7.34
N LEU A 413 -12.63 28.74 6.94
CA LEU A 413 -12.36 29.03 5.55
C LEU A 413 -11.10 28.25 5.12
N VAL A 414 -11.24 27.40 4.10
CA VAL A 414 -10.17 26.50 3.64
C VAL A 414 -9.85 26.79 2.19
N THR A 415 -8.56 26.83 1.85
CA THR A 415 -8.08 26.88 0.46
C THR A 415 -8.14 25.48 -0.15
N LEU A 416 -8.70 25.34 -1.36
CA LEU A 416 -8.89 24.01 -1.96
C LEU A 416 -7.56 23.24 -2.15
N ALA A 417 -6.44 23.93 -2.40
CA ALA A 417 -5.11 23.31 -2.50
C ALA A 417 -4.63 22.64 -1.20
N ASP A 418 -5.16 23.04 -0.05
CA ASP A 418 -4.78 22.46 1.24
C ASP A 418 -5.51 21.14 1.51
N LEU A 419 -6.70 20.95 0.91
CA LEU A 419 -7.55 19.80 1.17
C LEU A 419 -6.90 18.48 0.71
N ARG A 420 -6.93 17.48 1.60
CA ARG A 420 -6.48 16.11 1.34
C ARG A 420 -7.69 15.19 1.13
N PRO A 421 -7.89 14.63 -0.06
CA PRO A 421 -8.94 13.64 -0.29
C PRO A 421 -8.83 12.41 0.62
N THR A 422 -9.94 12.00 1.25
CA THR A 422 -10.09 10.70 1.94
C THR A 422 -10.71 9.60 1.06
N GLN A 423 -10.76 9.79 -0.26
CA GLN A 423 -11.15 8.75 -1.21
C GLN A 423 -10.24 8.78 -2.44
N PRO A 424 -9.92 7.62 -3.04
CA PRO A 424 -9.04 7.54 -4.19
C PRO A 424 -9.73 7.86 -5.52
N ALA A 425 -11.07 7.79 -5.58
CA ALA A 425 -11.83 7.94 -6.81
C ALA A 425 -13.12 8.73 -6.59
N ILE A 426 -13.64 9.31 -7.68
CA ILE A 426 -14.91 10.02 -7.77
C ILE A 426 -15.64 9.59 -9.04
N GLY A 427 -16.96 9.78 -9.10
CA GLY A 427 -17.72 9.65 -10.34
C GLY A 427 -17.54 10.88 -11.23
N ARG A 428 -16.73 10.80 -12.30
CA ARG A 428 -16.41 11.95 -13.14
C ARG A 428 -17.63 12.55 -13.84
N ASP A 429 -18.62 11.75 -14.24
CA ASP A 429 -19.79 12.28 -14.93
C ASP A 429 -20.67 13.16 -14.03
N GLN A 430 -20.62 12.98 -12.71
CA GLN A 430 -21.26 13.93 -11.78
C GLN A 430 -20.57 15.30 -11.83
N ILE A 431 -19.25 15.33 -12.06
CA ILE A 431 -18.49 16.58 -12.26
C ILE A 431 -18.80 17.16 -13.63
N TYR A 432 -18.82 16.33 -14.67
CA TYR A 432 -19.13 16.76 -16.04
C TYR A 432 -20.54 17.34 -16.14
N TYR A 433 -21.51 16.81 -15.39
CA TYR A 433 -22.81 17.45 -15.23
C TYR A 433 -22.66 18.90 -14.74
N LYS A 434 -21.94 19.12 -13.63
CA LYS A 434 -21.76 20.46 -13.05
C LYS A 434 -21.04 21.39 -14.02
N LEU A 435 -19.96 20.95 -14.64
CA LEU A 435 -19.18 21.76 -15.60
C LEU A 435 -19.98 22.07 -16.87
N GLY A 436 -20.73 21.10 -17.41
CA GLY A 436 -21.65 21.33 -18.53
C GLY A 436 -22.76 22.32 -18.18
N ARG A 437 -23.29 22.26 -16.95
CA ARG A 437 -24.26 23.24 -16.45
C ARG A 437 -23.65 24.63 -16.31
N TYR A 438 -22.42 24.75 -15.82
CA TYR A 438 -21.73 26.04 -15.70
C TYR A 438 -21.42 26.66 -17.07
N ALA A 439 -21.14 25.83 -18.08
CA ALA A 439 -20.95 26.31 -19.45
C ALA A 439 -22.25 26.88 -20.04
N ALA A 440 -23.40 26.26 -19.75
CA ALA A 440 -24.70 26.71 -20.22
C ALA A 440 -25.29 27.88 -19.40
N ASP A 441 -25.04 27.91 -18.09
CA ASP A 441 -25.50 28.94 -17.16
C ASP A 441 -24.37 29.26 -16.15
N PRO A 442 -23.50 30.24 -16.48
CA PRO A 442 -22.33 30.58 -15.67
C PRO A 442 -22.65 30.97 -14.23
N ALA A 443 -23.86 31.48 -13.95
CA ALA A 443 -24.26 31.85 -12.58
C ALA A 443 -24.36 30.62 -11.65
N LYS A 444 -24.58 29.41 -12.21
CA LYS A 444 -24.75 28.18 -11.42
C LYS A 444 -23.51 27.76 -10.65
N ARG A 445 -22.32 28.21 -11.06
CA ARG A 445 -21.09 27.94 -10.30
C ARG A 445 -21.08 28.68 -8.96
N PHE A 446 -21.65 29.89 -8.92
CA PHE A 446 -21.80 30.66 -7.68
C PHE A 446 -22.93 30.09 -6.82
N ASP A 447 -23.98 29.52 -7.43
CA ASP A 447 -25.04 28.83 -6.67
C ASP A 447 -24.44 27.67 -5.88
N ASP A 448 -23.66 26.82 -6.54
CA ASP A 448 -22.97 25.69 -5.92
C ASP A 448 -21.97 26.14 -4.84
N ALA A 449 -21.27 27.27 -5.04
CA ALA A 449 -20.37 27.82 -4.02
C ALA A 449 -21.16 28.34 -2.79
N CYS A 450 -22.25 29.09 -3.00
CA CYS A 450 -23.13 29.55 -1.94
C CYS A 450 -23.76 28.36 -1.19
N GLU A 451 -24.23 27.33 -1.89
CA GLU A 451 -24.79 26.12 -1.30
C GLU A 451 -23.76 25.42 -0.40
N ALA A 452 -22.56 25.16 -0.92
CA ALA A 452 -21.49 24.49 -0.19
C ALA A 452 -20.99 25.27 1.05
N ASN A 453 -21.15 26.60 1.06
CA ASN A 453 -20.87 27.46 2.21
C ASN A 453 -22.04 27.52 3.23
N GLY A 454 -23.14 26.78 3.00
CA GLY A 454 -24.35 26.83 3.82
C GLY A 454 -25.18 28.11 3.62
N GLN A 455 -24.99 28.80 2.48
CA GLN A 455 -25.60 30.09 2.14
C GLN A 455 -26.73 29.97 1.11
N ASN A 456 -27.19 28.74 0.84
CA ASN A 456 -28.28 28.37 -0.07
C ASN A 456 -27.97 28.59 -1.56
N LYS A 457 -28.02 29.82 -2.05
CA LYS A 457 -27.79 30.14 -3.48
C LYS A 457 -27.34 31.58 -3.69
N THR A 458 -26.87 31.89 -4.89
CA THR A 458 -26.42 33.24 -5.28
C THR A 458 -27.58 34.23 -5.20
N LYS A 459 -27.30 35.42 -4.69
CA LYS A 459 -28.19 36.58 -4.70
C LYS A 459 -27.77 37.56 -5.79
N THR A 460 -26.48 37.90 -5.86
CA THR A 460 -25.93 38.79 -6.91
C THR A 460 -24.59 38.25 -7.40
N SER A 461 -24.43 38.21 -8.72
CA SER A 461 -23.15 37.97 -9.41
C SER A 461 -23.19 38.70 -10.76
N ASP A 462 -22.03 39.07 -11.29
CA ASP A 462 -21.89 39.69 -12.61
C ASP A 462 -20.74 39.03 -13.40
N ALA A 463 -20.37 39.64 -14.53
CA ALA A 463 -19.31 39.12 -15.40
C ALA A 463 -17.91 39.12 -14.75
N ASN A 464 -17.69 39.93 -13.71
CA ASN A 464 -16.43 40.02 -12.96
C ASN A 464 -16.42 39.12 -11.71
N SER A 465 -17.55 38.50 -11.34
CA SER A 465 -17.61 37.55 -10.23
C SER A 465 -16.70 36.35 -10.48
N ARG A 466 -16.02 35.89 -9.42
CA ARG A 466 -15.02 34.82 -9.46
C ARG A 466 -15.16 33.86 -8.29
N LEU A 467 -14.93 32.57 -8.53
CA LEU A 467 -15.01 31.53 -7.48
C LEU A 467 -13.82 31.59 -6.51
N ASP A 468 -12.67 32.05 -6.98
CA ASP A 468 -11.48 32.25 -6.15
C ASP A 468 -11.45 33.57 -5.37
N ASP A 469 -12.48 34.40 -5.51
CA ASP A 469 -12.72 35.58 -4.70
C ASP A 469 -14.20 35.68 -4.29
N LEU A 470 -14.51 35.10 -3.13
CA LEU A 470 -15.87 35.08 -2.55
C LEU A 470 -16.45 36.48 -2.29
N SER A 471 -15.65 37.56 -2.31
CA SER A 471 -16.14 38.93 -2.12
C SER A 471 -16.82 39.52 -3.37
N THR A 472 -16.63 38.88 -4.54
CA THR A 472 -17.12 39.36 -5.84
C THR A 472 -18.55 38.93 -6.18
N PHE A 473 -19.19 38.15 -5.31
CA PHE A 473 -20.60 37.76 -5.41
C PHE A 473 -21.23 37.68 -4.03
N THR A 474 -22.56 37.69 -3.94
CA THR A 474 -23.27 37.56 -2.66
C THR A 474 -24.24 36.39 -2.69
N CYS A 475 -24.50 35.82 -1.52
CA CYS A 475 -25.43 34.73 -1.34
C CYS A 475 -26.71 35.18 -0.63
N THR A 476 -27.77 34.38 -0.75
CA THR A 476 -29.09 34.69 -0.19
C THR A 476 -29.17 34.53 1.34
N LYS A 477 -28.24 33.77 1.93
CA LYS A 477 -28.15 33.52 3.38
C LYS A 477 -26.74 33.79 3.92
N ALA A 478 -26.64 33.90 5.24
CA ALA A 478 -25.35 34.01 5.92
C ALA A 478 -24.56 32.68 5.82
N VAL A 479 -23.23 32.76 5.95
CA VAL A 479 -22.35 31.57 6.02
C VAL A 479 -22.86 30.65 7.12
N ALA A 480 -22.94 29.35 6.80
CA ALA A 480 -23.39 28.29 7.71
C ALA A 480 -24.82 28.42 8.25
N GLU A 481 -25.68 29.26 7.66
CA GLU A 481 -27.11 29.32 8.04
C GLU A 481 -27.84 28.01 7.69
N LYS A 482 -27.34 27.26 6.69
CA LYS A 482 -27.76 25.91 6.34
C LYS A 482 -26.60 24.93 6.54
N PRO A 483 -26.29 24.54 7.79
CA PRO A 483 -25.10 23.73 8.09
C PRO A 483 -25.15 22.32 7.50
N ALA A 484 -26.34 21.79 7.17
CA ALA A 484 -26.50 20.50 6.49
C ALA A 484 -26.03 20.50 5.03
N ASP A 485 -25.95 21.67 4.39
CA ASP A 485 -25.46 21.79 3.01
C ASP A 485 -23.91 21.84 2.96
N MET A 486 -23.28 22.17 4.10
CA MET A 486 -21.83 22.33 4.21
C MET A 486 -21.08 21.01 4.15
N LYS A 487 -19.90 21.07 3.54
CA LYS A 487 -18.96 19.95 3.46
C LYS A 487 -18.13 19.83 4.72
N THR A 488 -17.57 18.64 4.95
CA THR A 488 -16.89 18.32 6.21
C THR A 488 -15.44 17.93 5.98
N LEU A 489 -14.62 18.18 6.99
CA LEU A 489 -13.24 17.72 7.06
C LEU A 489 -12.88 17.28 8.47
N VAL A 490 -11.79 16.53 8.59
CA VAL A 490 -11.07 16.30 9.85
C VAL A 490 -9.69 16.91 9.75
N VAL A 491 -9.26 17.65 10.77
CA VAL A 491 -7.88 18.13 10.85
C VAL A 491 -6.99 16.98 11.30
N GLY A 492 -6.06 16.56 10.45
CA GLY A 492 -5.13 15.48 10.72
C GLY A 492 -3.76 15.94 11.22
N PRO A 493 -2.81 15.01 11.38
CA PRO A 493 -1.45 15.30 11.82
C PRO A 493 -0.82 16.41 10.98
N TYR A 494 0.03 17.22 11.60
CA TYR A 494 0.64 18.40 10.98
C TYR A 494 -0.35 19.48 10.53
N GLY A 495 -1.63 19.39 10.91
CA GLY A 495 -2.68 20.35 10.53
C GLY A 495 -3.24 20.13 9.12
N GLU A 496 -2.93 19.00 8.47
CA GLU A 496 -3.48 18.71 7.13
C GLU A 496 -5.01 18.54 7.19
N PRO A 497 -5.80 19.29 6.40
CA PRO A 497 -7.26 19.16 6.40
C PRO A 497 -7.73 18.03 5.48
N TYR A 498 -8.13 16.90 6.06
CA TYR A 498 -8.64 15.74 5.32
C TYR A 498 -10.12 15.88 5.05
N LEU A 499 -10.49 16.00 3.77
CA LEU A 499 -11.85 16.20 3.31
C LEU A 499 -12.65 14.91 3.47
N THR A 500 -13.66 14.90 4.34
CA THR A 500 -14.51 13.74 4.62
C THR A 500 -15.80 13.72 3.80
N ASP A 501 -16.31 14.89 3.41
CA ASP A 501 -17.37 15.05 2.40
C ASP A 501 -17.01 16.20 1.45
N GLY A 502 -17.52 16.18 0.22
CA GLY A 502 -17.42 17.29 -0.72
C GLY A 502 -16.41 17.10 -1.85
N HIS A 503 -15.83 15.90 -2.03
CA HIS A 503 -14.83 15.65 -3.08
C HIS A 503 -15.34 15.98 -4.47
N HIS A 504 -16.60 15.66 -4.77
CA HIS A 504 -17.21 16.05 -6.03
C HIS A 504 -17.45 17.56 -6.12
N THR A 505 -18.10 18.16 -5.11
CA THR A 505 -18.41 19.60 -5.09
C THR A 505 -17.16 20.45 -5.26
N PHE A 506 -16.12 20.19 -4.46
CA PHE A 506 -14.89 20.96 -4.50
C PHE A 506 -14.02 20.64 -5.71
N THR A 507 -14.10 19.43 -6.28
CA THR A 507 -13.51 19.18 -7.60
C THR A 507 -14.25 19.94 -8.71
N SER A 508 -15.58 20.05 -8.66
CA SER A 508 -16.33 20.89 -9.62
C SER A 508 -15.94 22.36 -9.53
N ILE A 509 -15.71 22.90 -8.31
CA ILE A 509 -15.21 24.28 -8.12
C ILE A 509 -13.75 24.40 -8.58
N TRP A 510 -12.91 23.39 -8.32
CA TRP A 510 -11.54 23.35 -8.79
C TRP A 510 -11.44 23.43 -10.32
N GLU A 511 -12.27 22.66 -11.04
CA GLU A 511 -12.25 22.60 -12.50
C GLU A 511 -13.04 23.75 -13.18
N ALA A 512 -13.86 24.49 -12.42
CA ALA A 512 -14.66 25.58 -12.98
C ALA A 512 -13.81 26.79 -13.37
N SER A 513 -14.30 27.55 -14.36
CA SER A 513 -13.74 28.86 -14.70
C SER A 513 -13.75 29.78 -13.48
N SER A 514 -12.67 30.54 -13.27
CA SER A 514 -12.40 31.38 -12.08
C SER A 514 -12.28 30.64 -10.75
N GLY A 515 -12.27 29.30 -10.76
CA GLY A 515 -11.99 28.46 -9.60
C GLY A 515 -10.51 28.10 -9.48
N GLY A 516 -10.24 26.82 -9.25
CA GLY A 516 -8.87 26.29 -9.16
C GLY A 516 -8.32 26.17 -7.74
N PRO A 517 -7.00 25.89 -7.61
CA PRO A 517 -6.37 25.55 -6.33
C PRO A 517 -6.50 26.62 -5.24
N GLN A 518 -6.57 27.89 -5.63
CA GLN A 518 -6.61 29.02 -4.70
C GLN A 518 -8.04 29.40 -4.27
N ALA A 519 -9.07 28.76 -4.83
CA ALA A 519 -10.43 28.98 -4.39
C ALA A 519 -10.58 28.62 -2.90
N LYS A 520 -11.42 29.37 -2.20
CA LYS A 520 -11.66 29.17 -0.77
C LYS A 520 -13.12 28.82 -0.52
N MET A 521 -13.34 27.88 0.38
CA MET A 521 -14.68 27.41 0.77
C MET A 521 -14.81 27.36 2.28
N TRP A 522 -15.99 27.66 2.80
CA TRP A 522 -16.32 27.42 4.20
C TRP A 522 -16.62 25.94 4.39
N VAL A 523 -15.87 25.29 5.28
CA VAL A 523 -15.97 23.85 5.56
C VAL A 523 -16.19 23.65 7.04
N ARG A 524 -17.05 22.69 7.40
CA ARG A 524 -17.32 22.33 8.79
C ARG A 524 -16.29 21.32 9.29
N VAL A 525 -15.62 21.62 10.39
CA VAL A 525 -14.69 20.70 11.06
C VAL A 525 -15.50 19.65 11.79
N GLN A 526 -15.36 18.38 11.41
CA GLN A 526 -15.97 17.26 12.11
C GLN A 526 -15.21 16.93 13.39
N ASP A 527 -13.88 16.91 13.32
CA ASP A 527 -13.00 16.67 14.47
C ASP A 527 -11.59 17.23 14.21
N ASN A 528 -10.81 17.41 15.27
CA ASN A 528 -9.39 17.74 15.19
C ASN A 528 -8.57 16.61 15.83
N LEU A 529 -7.93 15.82 14.97
CA LEU A 529 -7.12 14.66 15.31
C LEU A 529 -5.61 14.94 15.06
N SER A 530 -5.21 16.21 15.06
CA SER A 530 -3.84 16.63 14.74
C SER A 530 -2.78 16.17 15.75
N ASN A 531 -3.21 15.74 16.94
CA ASN A 531 -2.35 15.17 17.98
C ASN A 531 -1.99 13.69 17.76
N LEU A 532 -2.65 13.00 16.81
CA LEU A 532 -2.33 11.62 16.49
C LEU A 532 -1.07 11.53 15.61
N ASN A 533 -0.37 10.40 15.66
CA ASN A 533 0.57 10.05 14.60
C ASN A 533 -0.18 9.61 13.32
N ARG A 534 0.50 9.61 12.17
CA ARG A 534 -0.14 9.30 10.86
C ARG A 534 -0.80 7.94 10.82
N ALA A 535 -0.12 6.89 11.27
CA ALA A 535 -0.67 5.54 11.25
C ALA A 535 -1.96 5.43 12.09
N THR A 536 -1.94 5.98 13.30
CA THR A 536 -3.10 6.00 14.21
C THR A 536 -4.24 6.85 13.66
N PHE A 537 -3.92 7.99 13.03
CA PHE A 537 -4.90 8.84 12.36
C PHE A 537 -5.67 8.09 11.27
N PHE A 538 -4.98 7.42 10.34
CA PHE A 538 -5.65 6.69 9.26
C PHE A 538 -6.39 5.44 9.75
N ARG A 539 -5.89 4.78 10.79
CA ARG A 539 -6.63 3.72 11.49
C ARG A 539 -7.95 4.27 12.07
N THR A 540 -7.89 5.43 12.73
CA THR A 540 -9.06 6.12 13.29
C THR A 540 -10.08 6.52 12.21
N LEU A 541 -9.63 7.07 11.08
CA LEU A 541 -10.54 7.40 9.97
C LEU A 541 -11.25 6.15 9.44
N ARG A 542 -10.55 5.01 9.32
CA ARG A 542 -11.14 3.75 8.86
C ARG A 542 -12.18 3.22 9.84
N GLU A 543 -11.86 3.18 11.12
CA GLU A 543 -12.78 2.75 12.19
C GLU A 543 -14.05 3.61 12.23
N ARG A 544 -13.89 4.93 12.03
CA ARG A 544 -14.99 5.89 11.98
C ARG A 544 -15.68 5.98 10.62
N LYS A 545 -15.26 5.20 9.62
CA LYS A 545 -15.80 5.20 8.25
C LYS A 545 -15.75 6.58 7.58
N LEU A 546 -14.61 7.27 7.73
CA LEU A 546 -14.34 8.60 7.15
C LEU A 546 -13.34 8.55 5.97
N ILE A 547 -13.01 7.35 5.51
CA ILE A 547 -12.11 7.07 4.39
C ILE A 547 -12.73 5.97 3.52
N TRP A 548 -12.70 6.16 2.20
CA TRP A 548 -13.07 5.13 1.25
C TRP A 548 -11.82 4.38 0.77
N SER A 549 -11.82 3.05 0.90
CA SER A 549 -10.64 2.20 0.66
C SER A 549 -10.74 1.34 -0.59
N ARG A 550 -11.45 1.82 -1.63
CA ARG A 550 -11.49 1.18 -2.95
C ARG A 550 -11.25 2.18 -4.07
N ASP A 551 -10.40 1.83 -5.04
CA ASP A 551 -10.11 2.65 -6.22
C ASP A 551 -11.26 2.63 -7.26
N GLY A 552 -11.09 3.35 -8.37
CA GLY A 552 -12.11 3.45 -9.42
C GLY A 552 -12.44 2.12 -10.11
N ASP A 553 -11.50 1.18 -10.08
CA ASP A 553 -11.64 -0.19 -10.59
C ASP A 553 -12.16 -1.16 -9.52
N ASN A 554 -12.62 -0.64 -8.37
CA ASN A 554 -13.12 -1.37 -7.21
C ASN A 554 -12.08 -2.26 -6.49
N ARG A 555 -10.79 -2.01 -6.70
CA ARG A 555 -9.72 -2.72 -6.01
C ARG A 555 -9.41 -2.07 -4.66
N PRO A 556 -8.90 -2.81 -3.66
CA PRO A 556 -8.41 -2.20 -2.43
C PRO A 556 -7.46 -1.02 -2.69
N ALA A 557 -7.64 0.06 -1.93
CA ALA A 557 -6.79 1.25 -1.92
C ALA A 557 -6.37 1.57 -0.48
N TYR A 558 -5.11 2.00 -0.30
CA TYR A 558 -4.52 2.22 1.01
C TYR A 558 -4.28 3.70 1.29
N PRO A 559 -4.15 4.12 2.55
CA PRO A 559 -3.89 5.52 2.90
C PRO A 559 -2.71 6.15 2.14
N ALA A 560 -1.65 5.36 1.89
CA ALA A 560 -0.47 5.81 1.16
C ALA A 560 -0.74 6.07 -0.34
N ASP A 561 -1.84 5.57 -0.88
CA ASP A 561 -2.25 5.71 -2.28
C ASP A 561 -3.28 6.82 -2.48
N LEU A 562 -3.76 7.45 -1.40
CA LEU A 562 -4.71 8.54 -1.51
C LEU A 562 -4.09 9.75 -2.24
N PRO A 563 -4.84 10.40 -3.15
CA PRO A 563 -4.40 11.64 -3.77
C PRO A 563 -4.08 12.72 -2.73
N ARG A 564 -3.10 13.57 -3.02
CA ARG A 564 -2.72 14.69 -2.13
C ARG A 564 -3.48 15.97 -2.41
N SER A 565 -4.20 16.04 -3.53
CA SER A 565 -4.95 17.24 -3.95
C SER A 565 -6.26 16.85 -4.64
N LEU A 566 -7.22 17.77 -4.60
CA LEU A 566 -8.44 17.71 -5.42
C LEU A 566 -8.12 17.98 -6.90
N GLY A 567 -9.11 17.77 -7.77
CA GLY A 567 -8.98 17.99 -9.21
C GLY A 567 -8.85 16.70 -10.01
N LEU A 568 -9.38 16.71 -11.25
CA LEU A 568 -9.47 15.54 -12.12
C LEU A 568 -8.09 15.04 -12.60
N LYS A 569 -7.10 15.94 -12.63
CA LYS A 569 -5.73 15.67 -13.08
C LYS A 569 -4.77 15.33 -11.94
N ASN A 570 -5.23 15.37 -10.68
CA ASN A 570 -4.37 15.31 -9.50
C ASN A 570 -4.42 13.96 -8.76
N GLY A 571 -4.75 12.88 -9.48
CA GLY A 571 -4.71 11.51 -8.95
C GLY A 571 -6.07 10.94 -8.52
N LEU A 572 -7.14 11.74 -8.48
CA LEU A 572 -8.49 11.22 -8.26
C LEU A 572 -8.94 10.35 -9.46
N GLY A 573 -9.07 9.06 -9.20
CA GLY A 573 -9.56 8.06 -10.15
C GLY A 573 -11.01 8.30 -10.55
N ASN A 574 -11.44 7.67 -11.65
CA ASN A 574 -12.85 7.64 -12.04
C ASN A 574 -13.50 6.34 -11.57
N ASP A 575 -14.59 6.45 -10.83
CA ASP A 575 -15.50 5.35 -10.57
C ASP A 575 -16.80 5.59 -11.38
N PRO A 576 -17.01 4.90 -12.52
CA PRO A 576 -18.22 5.05 -13.32
C PRO A 576 -19.50 4.62 -12.58
N TYR A 577 -19.41 3.69 -11.64
CA TYR A 577 -20.56 3.24 -10.85
C TYR A 577 -20.92 4.25 -9.77
N ARG A 578 -19.96 4.96 -9.21
CA ARG A 578 -20.23 6.12 -8.35
C ARG A 578 -20.98 7.22 -9.10
N ALA A 579 -20.73 7.38 -10.41
CA ALA A 579 -21.51 8.29 -11.25
C ALA A 579 -22.90 7.73 -11.58
N LEU A 580 -23.01 6.44 -11.92
CA LEU A 580 -24.29 5.76 -12.15
C LEU A 580 -25.24 5.96 -10.95
N VAL A 581 -24.76 5.73 -9.72
CA VAL A 581 -25.56 5.90 -8.51
C VAL A 581 -25.97 7.36 -8.26
N TYR A 582 -25.17 8.34 -8.68
CA TYR A 582 -25.59 9.73 -8.62
C TYR A 582 -26.82 9.98 -9.51
N PHE A 583 -26.89 9.33 -10.67
CA PHE A 583 -28.00 9.44 -11.59
C PHE A 583 -29.21 8.57 -11.22
N THR A 584 -29.09 7.59 -10.31
CA THR A 584 -30.24 6.83 -9.79
C THR A 584 -30.88 7.44 -8.54
N ARG A 585 -30.32 8.54 -8.01
CA ARG A 585 -30.83 9.22 -6.82
C ARG A 585 -32.24 9.74 -7.06
N ASP A 586 -33.12 9.51 -6.08
CA ASP A 586 -34.55 9.78 -6.06
C ASP A 586 -35.36 9.03 -7.15
N ILE A 587 -34.71 8.11 -7.86
CA ILE A 587 -35.30 7.21 -8.86
C ILE A 587 -35.37 5.78 -8.31
N GLY A 588 -34.25 5.25 -7.80
CA GLY A 588 -34.16 3.90 -7.22
C GLY A 588 -33.86 3.87 -5.71
N TYR A 589 -33.28 4.94 -5.17
CA TYR A 589 -33.00 5.12 -3.75
C TYR A 589 -33.09 6.62 -3.39
N THR A 590 -33.25 6.95 -2.12
CA THR A 590 -33.16 8.33 -1.62
C THR A 590 -32.09 8.45 -0.52
N GLN A 591 -31.58 9.66 -0.30
CA GLN A 591 -30.66 9.92 0.79
C GLN A 591 -31.43 10.02 2.11
N LEU A 592 -31.16 9.10 3.03
CA LEU A 592 -31.73 9.15 4.38
C LEU A 592 -31.13 10.30 5.19
N ALA A 593 -31.89 10.83 6.15
CA ALA A 593 -31.43 11.91 7.03
C ALA A 593 -30.21 11.49 7.87
N ASP A 594 -30.12 10.21 8.22
CA ASP A 594 -29.03 9.54 8.93
C ASP A 594 -28.25 8.59 8.01
N ALA A 595 -28.18 8.91 6.71
CA ALA A 595 -27.48 8.10 5.72
C ALA A 595 -26.07 7.74 6.20
N THR A 596 -25.69 6.48 5.98
CA THR A 596 -24.31 6.07 6.25
C THR A 596 -23.36 6.80 5.29
N GLU A 597 -22.20 7.21 5.78
CA GLU A 597 -21.08 7.65 4.94
C GLU A 597 -20.84 6.68 3.78
N PHE A 598 -20.54 7.22 2.59
CA PHE A 598 -20.30 6.46 1.36
C PHE A 598 -21.47 5.61 0.84
N THR A 599 -22.73 5.95 1.18
CA THR A 599 -23.94 5.25 0.68
C THR A 599 -23.89 4.99 -0.84
N GLU A 600 -23.48 5.98 -1.63
CA GLU A 600 -23.40 5.83 -3.09
C GLU A 600 -22.33 4.83 -3.55
N PHE A 601 -21.24 4.69 -2.81
CA PHE A 601 -20.22 3.70 -3.13
C PHE A 601 -20.66 2.29 -2.77
N TYR A 602 -21.41 2.09 -1.68
CA TYR A 602 -21.98 0.77 -1.37
C TYR A 602 -22.96 0.31 -2.45
N TRP A 603 -23.83 1.21 -2.93
CA TRP A 603 -24.66 0.92 -4.11
C TRP A 603 -23.83 0.66 -5.36
N GLY A 604 -22.75 1.43 -5.56
CA GLY A 604 -21.83 1.25 -6.67
C GLY A 604 -21.18 -0.13 -6.70
N ASP A 605 -20.74 -0.63 -5.54
CA ASP A 605 -20.19 -1.98 -5.37
C ASP A 605 -21.18 -3.05 -5.87
N TRP A 606 -22.44 -2.93 -5.48
CA TRP A 606 -23.49 -3.88 -5.86
C TRP A 606 -23.90 -3.74 -7.32
N LEU A 607 -24.09 -2.53 -7.84
CA LEU A 607 -24.50 -2.31 -9.24
C LEU A 607 -23.48 -2.82 -10.26
N ARG A 608 -22.21 -2.93 -9.88
CA ARG A 608 -21.17 -3.60 -10.69
C ARG A 608 -21.50 -5.04 -11.04
N THR A 609 -22.35 -5.70 -10.26
CA THR A 609 -22.83 -7.06 -10.53
C THR A 609 -24.15 -7.08 -11.30
N VAL A 610 -24.74 -5.92 -11.58
CA VAL A 610 -26.07 -5.78 -12.20
C VAL A 610 -25.97 -5.27 -13.63
N VAL A 611 -25.17 -4.21 -13.85
CA VAL A 611 -25.00 -3.58 -15.16
C VAL A 611 -23.52 -3.54 -15.49
N ASP A 612 -23.08 -4.20 -16.56
CA ASP A 612 -21.69 -4.07 -17.00
C ASP A 612 -21.50 -2.78 -17.81
N LEU A 613 -21.12 -1.70 -17.12
CA LEU A 613 -20.88 -0.39 -17.74
C LEU A 613 -19.77 -0.39 -18.81
N LYS A 614 -18.92 -1.43 -18.89
CA LYS A 614 -17.93 -1.54 -19.98
C LYS A 614 -18.59 -1.81 -21.34
N THR A 615 -19.82 -2.33 -21.33
CA THR A 615 -20.61 -2.61 -22.54
C THR A 615 -21.60 -1.50 -22.88
N VAL A 616 -21.75 -0.51 -22.00
CA VAL A 616 -22.68 0.62 -22.18
C VAL A 616 -21.97 1.77 -22.89
N ASN A 617 -22.62 2.36 -23.89
CA ASN A 617 -22.13 3.58 -24.52
C ASN A 617 -22.48 4.79 -23.65
N LEU A 618 -21.58 5.17 -22.73
CA LEU A 618 -21.78 6.31 -21.84
C LEU A 618 -21.74 7.68 -22.54
N ASP A 619 -21.35 7.71 -23.82
CA ASP A 619 -21.35 8.91 -24.66
C ASP A 619 -22.67 9.11 -25.41
N ASP A 620 -23.62 8.18 -25.27
CA ASP A 620 -24.96 8.30 -25.82
C ASP A 620 -26.00 8.46 -24.70
N ASN A 621 -26.87 9.47 -24.84
CA ASN A 621 -27.90 9.76 -23.84
C ASN A 621 -28.85 8.57 -23.67
N ALA A 622 -29.31 7.96 -24.77
CA ALA A 622 -30.28 6.89 -24.71
C ALA A 622 -29.69 5.63 -24.04
N SER A 623 -28.47 5.24 -24.46
CA SER A 623 -27.74 4.12 -23.87
C SER A 623 -27.47 4.32 -22.37
N TYR A 624 -27.01 5.51 -21.96
CA TYR A 624 -26.72 5.76 -20.56
C TYR A 624 -28.00 5.85 -19.71
N LEU A 625 -29.06 6.50 -20.21
CA LEU A 625 -30.37 6.53 -19.53
C LEU A 625 -30.96 5.12 -19.35
N ALA A 626 -30.81 4.24 -20.35
CA ALA A 626 -31.23 2.84 -20.23
C ALA A 626 -30.46 2.10 -19.12
N ALA A 627 -29.16 2.36 -18.98
CA ALA A 627 -28.37 1.82 -17.88
C ALA A 627 -28.80 2.37 -16.51
N VAL A 628 -29.12 3.66 -16.42
CA VAL A 628 -29.67 4.28 -15.20
C VAL A 628 -31.02 3.67 -14.82
N HIS A 629 -31.92 3.52 -15.78
CA HIS A 629 -33.25 2.92 -15.56
C HIS A 629 -33.12 1.47 -15.08
N THR A 630 -32.28 0.67 -15.75
CA THR A 630 -31.98 -0.72 -15.36
C THR A 630 -31.43 -0.79 -13.93
N ALA A 631 -30.44 0.07 -13.60
CA ALA A 631 -29.83 0.11 -12.28
C ALA A 631 -30.84 0.50 -11.19
N ALA A 632 -31.62 1.57 -11.41
CA ALA A 632 -32.63 2.01 -10.45
C ALA A 632 -33.76 0.99 -10.30
N GLY A 633 -34.18 0.35 -11.40
CA GLY A 633 -35.14 -0.76 -11.39
C GLY A 633 -34.65 -1.92 -10.54
N ALA A 634 -33.38 -2.29 -10.66
CA ALA A 634 -32.76 -3.33 -9.84
C ALA A 634 -32.70 -2.94 -8.35
N MET A 635 -32.42 -1.67 -8.02
CA MET A 635 -32.44 -1.22 -6.63
C MET A 635 -33.81 -1.40 -5.99
N VAL A 636 -34.90 -1.03 -6.68
CA VAL A 636 -36.26 -1.14 -6.15
C VAL A 636 -36.78 -2.58 -6.15
N THR A 637 -36.22 -3.50 -6.94
CA THR A 637 -36.62 -4.92 -6.86
C THR A 637 -35.88 -5.69 -5.77
N LEU A 638 -34.71 -5.20 -5.33
CA LEU A 638 -33.92 -5.83 -4.28
C LEU A 638 -34.70 -5.89 -2.96
N ALA A 639 -34.65 -7.03 -2.25
CA ALA A 639 -35.35 -7.15 -0.98
C ALA A 639 -34.79 -6.15 0.06
N PRO A 640 -35.63 -5.53 0.93
CA PRO A 640 -35.18 -4.52 1.88
C PRO A 640 -34.04 -4.97 2.82
N ASP A 641 -34.02 -6.25 3.18
CA ASP A 641 -33.03 -6.89 4.06
C ASP A 641 -31.85 -7.51 3.32
N ALA A 642 -31.88 -7.53 1.98
CA ALA A 642 -30.76 -8.03 1.18
C ALA A 642 -29.52 -7.17 1.42
N THR A 643 -28.38 -7.84 1.61
CA THR A 643 -27.08 -7.17 1.77
C THR A 643 -26.60 -6.63 0.43
N VAL A 644 -26.30 -5.33 0.39
CA VAL A 644 -25.79 -4.61 -0.78
C VAL A 644 -24.26 -4.66 -0.78
N SER A 645 -23.62 -4.10 0.25
CA SER A 645 -22.15 -4.13 0.43
C SER A 645 -21.80 -3.93 1.90
N ASN A 646 -20.72 -4.57 2.35
CA ASN A 646 -20.14 -4.41 3.70
C ASN A 646 -21.16 -4.50 4.86
N GLY A 647 -22.10 -5.46 4.76
CA GLY A 647 -23.15 -5.69 5.76
C GLY A 647 -24.28 -4.65 5.76
N LYS A 648 -24.31 -3.71 4.80
CA LYS A 648 -25.39 -2.73 4.64
C LYS A 648 -26.52 -3.33 3.82
N THR A 649 -27.75 -3.18 4.31
CA THR A 649 -28.96 -3.65 3.61
C THR A 649 -29.50 -2.60 2.64
N ALA A 650 -30.33 -3.03 1.68
CA ALA A 650 -30.98 -2.12 0.75
C ALA A 650 -31.81 -1.03 1.45
N ALA A 651 -32.54 -1.39 2.51
CA ALA A 651 -33.30 -0.44 3.33
C ALA A 651 -32.39 0.57 4.04
N ALA A 652 -31.26 0.11 4.61
CA ALA A 652 -30.30 0.98 5.28
C ALA A 652 -29.58 1.96 4.32
N LEU A 653 -29.63 1.68 3.02
CA LEU A 653 -29.09 2.54 1.96
C LEU A 653 -30.20 3.31 1.21
N GLY A 654 -31.41 3.37 1.77
CA GLY A 654 -32.49 4.22 1.28
C GLY A 654 -33.19 3.75 0.02
N ARG A 655 -33.18 2.44 -0.29
CA ARG A 655 -33.97 1.86 -1.39
C ARG A 655 -35.41 2.40 -1.39
N LEU A 656 -35.91 2.78 -2.56
CA LEU A 656 -37.33 3.11 -2.76
C LEU A 656 -38.19 1.85 -2.96
N GLU A 657 -39.47 1.95 -2.61
CA GLU A 657 -40.43 0.85 -2.81
C GLU A 657 -40.79 0.66 -4.29
N THR A 658 -40.88 1.75 -5.02
CA THR A 658 -41.24 1.79 -6.45
C THR A 658 -40.28 2.69 -7.20
N LEU A 659 -40.02 2.34 -8.46
CA LEU A 659 -39.24 3.17 -9.36
C LEU A 659 -39.96 4.51 -9.58
N ASN A 660 -39.25 5.63 -9.37
CA ASN A 660 -39.82 6.95 -9.58
C ASN A 660 -39.62 7.41 -11.02
N GLU A 661 -40.59 7.08 -11.88
CA GLU A 661 -40.58 7.43 -13.31
C GLU A 661 -40.65 8.94 -13.57
N THR A 662 -41.18 9.71 -12.61
CA THR A 662 -41.25 11.18 -12.73
C THR A 662 -39.86 11.78 -12.63
N GLU A 663 -39.06 11.37 -11.64
CA GLU A 663 -37.67 11.81 -11.50
C GLU A 663 -36.78 11.28 -12.63
N PHE A 664 -37.04 10.06 -13.12
CA PHE A 664 -36.34 9.54 -14.30
C PHE A 664 -36.64 10.39 -15.55
N THR A 665 -37.89 10.79 -15.75
CA THR A 665 -38.27 11.70 -16.84
C THR A 665 -37.62 13.07 -16.68
N ALA A 666 -37.50 13.60 -15.46
CA ALA A 666 -36.80 14.86 -15.21
C ALA A 666 -35.29 14.75 -15.52
N LEU A 667 -34.67 13.61 -15.18
CA LEU A 667 -33.26 13.33 -15.46
C LEU A 667 -32.94 13.27 -16.97
N SER A 668 -33.89 12.82 -17.80
CA SER A 668 -33.67 12.58 -19.23
C SER A 668 -33.84 13.81 -20.12
N GLN A 669 -34.35 14.93 -19.59
CA GLN A 669 -34.67 16.11 -20.38
C GLN A 669 -33.45 16.67 -21.14
N PRO A 670 -33.51 16.84 -22.47
CA PRO A 670 -32.37 17.32 -23.26
C PRO A 670 -31.85 18.70 -22.84
N VAL A 671 -30.55 18.94 -23.11
CA VAL A 671 -29.95 20.28 -23.02
C VAL A 671 -30.69 21.23 -23.96
N GLY A 672 -31.07 22.41 -23.46
CA GLY A 672 -31.84 23.42 -24.21
C GLY A 672 -33.35 23.41 -23.95
N THR A 673 -33.88 22.40 -23.25
CA THR A 673 -35.25 22.45 -22.71
C THR A 673 -35.36 23.46 -21.56
N ALA A 674 -36.58 23.78 -21.11
CA ALA A 674 -36.80 24.72 -20.00
C ALA A 674 -36.21 24.23 -18.66
N LYS A 675 -36.12 22.91 -18.46
CA LYS A 675 -35.53 22.26 -17.29
C LYS A 675 -34.69 21.05 -17.73
N PRO A 676 -33.48 21.27 -18.27
CA PRO A 676 -32.66 20.16 -18.73
C PRO A 676 -32.25 19.25 -17.57
N GLY A 677 -32.20 17.96 -17.87
CA GLY A 677 -31.82 16.91 -16.94
C GLY A 677 -30.31 16.87 -16.70
N LYS A 678 -29.91 16.22 -15.61
CA LYS A 678 -28.50 16.18 -15.19
C LYS A 678 -27.63 15.35 -16.14
N LEU A 679 -28.15 14.23 -16.64
CA LEU A 679 -27.38 13.29 -17.46
C LEU A 679 -27.02 13.86 -18.84
N PRO A 680 -27.95 14.50 -19.59
CA PRO A 680 -27.60 15.10 -20.88
C PRO A 680 -26.48 16.16 -20.82
N TYR A 681 -26.39 16.94 -19.74
CA TYR A 681 -25.26 17.84 -19.53
C TYR A 681 -23.93 17.08 -19.37
N ALA A 682 -23.91 15.99 -18.60
CA ALA A 682 -22.70 15.19 -18.41
C ALA A 682 -22.21 14.56 -19.71
N VAL A 683 -23.14 14.00 -20.50
CA VAL A 683 -22.84 13.39 -21.81
C VAL A 683 -22.33 14.45 -22.79
N ALA A 684 -23.02 15.59 -22.92
CA ALA A 684 -22.59 16.67 -23.80
C ALA A 684 -21.20 17.21 -23.44
N TYR A 685 -20.94 17.42 -22.15
CA TYR A 685 -19.63 17.88 -21.68
C TYR A 685 -18.54 16.84 -21.95
N ARG A 686 -18.79 15.55 -21.66
CA ARG A 686 -17.84 14.47 -21.95
C ARG A 686 -17.49 14.38 -23.44
N LEU A 687 -18.49 14.47 -24.32
CA LEU A 687 -18.27 14.49 -25.77
C LEU A 687 -17.40 15.67 -26.20
N ALA A 688 -17.59 16.85 -25.60
CA ALA A 688 -16.79 18.03 -25.89
C ALA A 688 -15.32 17.94 -25.41
N LEU A 689 -14.99 16.98 -24.55
CA LEU A 689 -13.60 16.72 -24.13
C LEU A 689 -12.84 15.81 -25.11
N LYS A 690 -13.52 15.17 -26.06
CA LYS A 690 -12.88 14.32 -27.06
C LYS A 690 -12.19 15.18 -28.12
N PRO A 691 -10.97 14.82 -28.54
CA PRO A 691 -10.22 15.56 -29.56
C PRO A 691 -10.87 15.52 -30.94
#